data_AF-A0A9W6WNL7-F1
#
_entry.id   AF-A0A9W6WNL7-F1
#
_cell.length_a   1.000
_cell.length_b   1.000
_cell.length_c   1.000
_cell.angle_alpha   90.00
_cell.angle_beta   90.00
_cell.angle_gamma   90.00
#
_symmetry.space_group_name_H-M   'P 1'
#
loop_
_entity.id
_entity.type
_entity.pdbx_description
1 polymer ?
#
loop_
_entity_poly.entity_id
_entity_poly.type
_entity_poly.pdbx_seq_one_letter_code
_entity_poly.pdbx_strand_id
1 'polypeptide(L)'
;MQTSFLAGLFLLAVGTVSAVVNLGILGQAVQAPFAALTLIYSALLGRFVLHESFGAYDLLSSALIVLGVGVDVYAAQLANVPHKSYTLKALGRLLTRDSVFPLAYTVLALTYATLLLRRVHNDKLQRHPVGLLAFSSCAGVMAGFTSLATKSVVEVTKSALNDQDWLVFLNPFFLLMVLAIPCALIPQLFFLNKGLEFFGTLKFIPLYQAFIIIGNMGCGMIFYNEMESYSSTALTYFLGGIMITISGVCVLLVKVDSETSDGRRSNTVKAIDRPMDELLDEKSKAKERFETDFTFEQMKWATEGDDPKKNELRAFRDFRECQEAIVELLVSARKSIYYSTFLCDFTQVLHTTNEEHMDNTFVSLLRDAVKRGVDVHILYNPVRDYGTNSIADLRVILPPEVHFACSVSDLGPSWFTRHMSNNSRYAFHHQKYLCIDEETLMVTGCDVNTEREGWLRKNHLGYYWHELSVICRCTSDMVRWIHANHEPAEKKRYYDQFMESPPFPLVSGGWREENCMVNMIMNAKHSVQLESQIMISGGSLQHNRICPAIVARISQAHRKGEPFHALILTNAAQKDEPSFLARTYCTLSIQWSLEQLEDCALAYGLTLDELWQHLQVGRLEHDGVLIKVHSNILIVDGKYALRSSSNLADRSLSARPNDTELGLLFSGRRVYELQQNLLNMYLGTTGKTYSWEQVFKCIRGTPTEKPMGVIKQLEKKTWSPVFTWFMMNVFIYLSEGATGGRVKVTYETTVIGDDKHEFET
;
A
#
# COMPACT_ATOMS: atom_id res chain seq x y z
N MET A 1 8.19 -26.93 12.10
CA MET A 1 8.29 -25.57 11.52
C MET A 1 8.25 -24.48 12.59
N GLN A 2 7.26 -24.43 13.50
CA GLN A 2 7.18 -23.39 14.55
C GLN A 2 8.39 -23.38 15.50
N THR A 3 8.91 -24.55 15.91
CA THR A 3 10.06 -24.65 16.82
C THR A 3 11.37 -24.16 16.20
N SER A 4 11.63 -24.51 14.94
CA SER A 4 12.80 -24.02 14.19
C SER A 4 12.75 -22.51 13.94
N PHE A 5 11.56 -21.97 13.68
CA PHE A 5 11.35 -20.53 13.55
C PHE A 5 11.60 -19.78 14.87
N LEU A 6 11.04 -20.29 15.97
CA LEU A 6 11.26 -19.72 17.31
C LEU A 6 12.73 -19.80 17.73
N ALA A 7 13.40 -20.92 17.45
CA ALA A 7 14.83 -21.09 17.70
C ALA A 7 15.66 -20.09 16.86
N GLY A 8 15.31 -19.90 15.58
CA GLY A 8 15.94 -18.89 14.73
C GLY A 8 15.73 -17.47 15.24
N LEU A 9 14.51 -17.12 15.67
CA LEU A 9 14.19 -15.81 16.25
C LEU A 9 14.96 -15.57 17.55
N PHE A 10 15.07 -16.59 18.40
CA PHE A 10 15.85 -16.53 19.64
C PHE A 10 17.34 -16.31 19.35
N LEU A 11 17.93 -17.08 18.42
CA LEU A 11 19.32 -16.90 18.02
C LEU A 11 19.58 -15.53 17.40
N LEU A 12 18.63 -14.99 16.63
CA LEU A 12 18.70 -13.64 16.09
C LEU A 12 18.73 -12.61 17.21
N ALA A 13 17.82 -12.70 18.20
CA ALA A 13 17.77 -11.81 19.34
C ALA A 13 19.07 -11.86 20.17
N VAL A 14 19.58 -13.05 20.46
CA VAL A 14 20.86 -13.24 21.16
C VAL A 14 22.01 -12.63 20.36
N GLY A 15 22.04 -12.84 19.04
CA GLY A 15 23.04 -12.26 18.14
C GLY A 15 23.01 -10.73 18.14
N THR A 16 21.83 -10.12 18.07
CA THR A 16 21.66 -8.66 18.12
C THR A 16 22.12 -8.08 19.45
N VAL A 17 21.70 -8.67 20.58
CA VAL A 17 22.14 -8.22 21.91
C VAL A 17 23.65 -8.35 22.06
N SER A 18 24.22 -9.48 21.63
CA SER A 18 25.67 -9.71 21.67
C SER A 18 26.44 -8.69 20.83
N ALA A 19 25.94 -8.35 19.64
CA ALA A 19 26.55 -7.35 18.77
C ALA A 19 26.56 -5.95 19.41
N VAL A 20 25.47 -5.55 20.08
CA VAL A 20 25.38 -4.27 20.80
C VAL A 20 26.33 -4.25 21.99
N VAL A 21 26.41 -5.33 22.76
CA VAL A 21 27.35 -5.45 23.89
C VAL A 21 28.80 -5.35 23.42
N ASN A 22 29.13 -5.98 22.28
CA ASN A 22 30.48 -5.96 21.72
C ASN A 22 30.97 -4.53 21.39
N LEU A 23 30.07 -3.63 20.95
CA LEU A 23 30.39 -2.22 20.70
C LEU A 23 30.89 -1.48 21.95
N GLY A 24 30.51 -1.92 23.15
CA GLY A 24 30.95 -1.33 24.43
C GLY A 24 32.22 -1.94 25.02
N ILE A 25 32.84 -2.89 24.30
CA ILE A 25 34.05 -3.60 24.73
C ILE A 25 35.27 -3.09 23.95
N LEU A 26 35.26 -3.17 22.62
CA LEU A 26 36.41 -2.79 21.78
C LEU A 26 36.25 -1.40 21.16
N GLY A 27 37.37 -0.76 20.81
CA GLY A 27 37.36 0.45 19.98
C GLY A 27 36.71 0.19 18.62
N GLN A 28 36.04 1.18 18.06
CA GLN A 28 35.25 1.00 16.83
C GLN A 28 36.15 0.64 15.63
N ALA A 29 37.36 1.22 15.53
CA ALA A 29 38.27 0.90 14.44
C ALA A 29 38.83 -0.52 14.58
N VAL A 30 39.22 -0.93 15.79
CA VAL A 30 39.74 -2.28 16.07
C VAL A 30 38.68 -3.36 15.85
N GLN A 31 37.40 -3.05 16.11
CA GLN A 31 36.29 -3.96 15.89
C GLN A 31 35.94 -4.12 14.40
N ALA A 32 36.20 -3.11 13.56
CA ALA A 32 35.83 -3.10 12.15
C ALA A 32 36.20 -4.38 11.37
N PRO A 33 37.45 -4.89 11.38
CA PRO A 33 37.84 -6.07 10.60
C PRO A 33 37.14 -7.37 11.03
N PHE A 34 36.63 -7.46 12.27
CA PHE A 34 35.88 -8.63 12.73
C PHE A 34 34.57 -8.83 11.95
N ALA A 35 34.04 -7.79 11.29
CA ALA A 35 32.86 -7.92 10.43
C ALA A 35 33.08 -8.96 9.31
N ALA A 36 34.30 -9.06 8.76
CA ALA A 36 34.64 -10.04 7.73
C ALA A 36 34.63 -11.49 8.22
N LEU A 37 34.77 -11.75 9.53
CA LEU A 37 34.65 -13.12 10.07
C LEU A 37 33.26 -13.71 9.83
N THR A 38 32.22 -12.87 9.72
CA THR A 38 30.87 -13.30 9.36
C THR A 38 30.85 -14.03 8.02
N LEU A 39 31.71 -13.63 7.06
CA LEU A 39 31.81 -14.31 5.76
C LEU A 39 32.40 -15.72 5.90
N ILE A 40 33.35 -15.91 6.81
CA ILE A 40 33.92 -17.22 7.13
C ILE A 40 32.84 -18.11 7.76
N TYR A 41 32.11 -17.60 8.76
CA TYR A 41 31.03 -18.36 9.39
C TYR A 41 29.94 -18.73 8.38
N SER A 42 29.55 -17.82 7.50
CA SER A 42 28.60 -18.10 6.41
C SER A 42 29.12 -19.18 5.47
N ALA A 43 30.41 -19.16 5.09
CA ALA A 43 31.02 -20.18 4.25
C ALA A 43 31.08 -21.57 4.94
N LEU A 44 31.41 -21.60 6.23
CA LEU A 44 31.43 -22.83 7.03
C LEU A 44 30.02 -23.41 7.21
N LEU A 45 29.03 -22.57 7.51
CA LEU A 45 27.62 -22.99 7.58
C LEU A 45 27.12 -23.48 6.22
N GLY A 46 27.50 -22.81 5.12
CA GLY A 46 27.24 -23.28 3.76
C GLY A 46 27.80 -24.69 3.52
N ARG A 47 29.02 -24.97 3.99
CA ARG A 47 29.64 -26.30 3.87
C ARG A 47 28.98 -27.36 4.76
N PHE A 48 28.78 -27.07 6.04
CA PHE A 48 28.36 -28.08 7.02
C PHE A 48 26.85 -28.28 7.10
N VAL A 49 26.07 -27.20 6.90
CA VAL A 49 24.59 -27.23 7.00
C VAL A 49 23.96 -27.37 5.62
N LEU A 50 24.43 -26.62 4.62
CA LEU A 50 23.87 -26.62 3.27
C LEU A 50 24.60 -27.56 2.30
N HIS A 51 25.65 -28.24 2.76
CA HIS A 51 26.47 -29.18 1.98
C HIS A 51 27.07 -28.60 0.69
N GLU A 52 27.35 -27.30 0.66
CA GLU A 52 28.01 -26.65 -0.47
C GLU A 52 29.48 -27.09 -0.63
N SER A 53 30.06 -26.91 -1.82
CA SER A 53 31.48 -27.17 -2.07
C SER A 53 32.35 -26.05 -1.49
N PHE A 54 33.31 -26.42 -0.63
CA PHE A 54 34.32 -25.51 -0.11
C PHE A 54 35.60 -25.65 -0.96
N GLY A 55 35.90 -24.62 -1.75
CA GLY A 55 36.97 -24.64 -2.74
C GLY A 55 38.25 -23.92 -2.29
N ALA A 56 39.24 -23.88 -3.18
CA ALA A 56 40.52 -23.19 -2.94
C ALA A 56 40.35 -21.68 -2.70
N TYR A 57 39.39 -21.04 -3.37
CA TYR A 57 39.07 -19.63 -3.16
C TYR A 57 38.46 -19.34 -1.78
N ASP A 58 37.64 -20.25 -1.23
CA ASP A 58 37.09 -20.12 0.13
C ASP A 58 38.20 -20.27 1.18
N LEU A 59 39.12 -21.21 0.95
CA LEU A 59 40.27 -21.41 1.83
C LEU A 59 41.21 -20.20 1.81
N LEU A 60 41.54 -19.70 0.62
CA LEU A 60 42.44 -18.55 0.45
C LEU A 60 41.83 -17.27 1.02
N SER A 61 40.55 -16.99 0.72
CA SER A 61 39.85 -15.82 1.29
C SER A 61 39.76 -15.90 2.82
N SER A 62 39.41 -17.07 3.37
CA SER A 62 39.37 -17.28 4.83
C SER A 62 40.73 -17.09 5.48
N ALA A 63 41.81 -17.62 4.87
CA ALA A 63 43.17 -17.47 5.38
C ALA A 63 43.62 -16.00 5.40
N LEU A 64 43.32 -15.24 4.34
CA LEU A 64 43.61 -13.82 4.26
C LEU A 64 42.80 -13.01 5.29
N ILE A 65 41.51 -13.28 5.46
CA ILE A 65 40.68 -12.60 6.47
C ILE A 65 41.21 -12.87 7.88
N VAL A 66 41.52 -14.12 8.23
CA VAL A 66 42.07 -14.47 9.55
C VAL A 66 43.43 -13.82 9.78
N LEU A 67 44.30 -13.83 8.77
CA LEU A 67 45.61 -13.18 8.85
C LEU A 67 45.48 -11.68 9.05
N GLY A 68 44.62 -11.01 8.27
CA GLY A 68 44.40 -9.57 8.34
C GLY A 68 43.85 -9.15 9.71
N VAL A 69 42.80 -9.82 10.19
CA VAL A 69 42.25 -9.60 11.54
C VAL A 69 43.31 -9.83 12.61
N GLY A 70 44.13 -10.89 12.48
CA GLY A 70 45.22 -11.16 13.42
C GLY A 70 46.29 -10.06 13.46
N VAL A 71 46.65 -9.52 12.31
CA VAL A 71 47.58 -8.37 12.20
C VAL A 71 46.97 -7.11 12.83
N ASP A 72 45.68 -6.85 12.61
CA ASP A 72 44.99 -5.69 13.19
C ASP A 72 44.92 -5.78 14.73
N VAL A 73 44.64 -6.96 15.28
CA VAL A 73 44.65 -7.22 16.72
C VAL A 73 46.06 -7.05 17.29
N TYR A 74 47.08 -7.59 16.62
CA TYR A 74 48.47 -7.41 17.03
C TYR A 74 48.89 -5.93 17.01
N ALA A 75 48.48 -5.18 15.98
CA ALA A 75 48.74 -3.75 15.89
C ALA A 75 48.05 -2.96 17.01
N ALA A 76 46.82 -3.31 17.37
CA ALA A 76 46.11 -2.72 18.50
C ALA A 76 46.78 -3.03 19.85
N GLN A 77 47.31 -4.24 20.03
CA GLN A 77 48.10 -4.61 21.22
C GLN A 77 49.41 -3.82 21.28
N LEU A 78 50.13 -3.69 20.16
CA LEU A 78 51.39 -2.93 20.08
C LEU A 78 51.20 -1.45 20.45
N ALA A 79 50.04 -0.89 20.14
CA ALA A 79 49.68 0.49 20.47
C ALA A 79 49.28 0.71 21.95
N ASN A 80 49.14 -0.35 22.76
CA ASN A 80 48.69 -0.28 24.17
C ASN A 80 47.48 0.64 24.36
N VAL A 81 46.49 0.55 23.46
CA VAL A 81 45.33 1.45 23.46
C VAL A 81 44.58 1.31 24.80
N PRO A 82 44.52 2.36 25.63
CA PRO A 82 43.86 2.25 26.93
C PRO A 82 42.35 2.06 26.72
N HIS A 83 41.72 1.21 27.55
CA HIS A 83 40.27 1.12 27.64
C HIS A 83 39.71 2.47 28.12
N LYS A 84 39.29 3.32 27.19
CA LYS A 84 38.61 4.58 27.50
C LYS A 84 37.11 4.30 27.62
N SER A 85 36.55 4.55 28.80
CA SER A 85 35.09 4.65 28.96
C SER A 85 34.68 6.08 28.63
N TYR A 86 33.63 6.26 27.83
CA TYR A 86 33.22 7.59 27.38
C TYR A 86 31.97 8.09 28.12
N THR A 87 32.13 9.17 28.87
CA THR A 87 30.99 9.90 29.48
C THR A 87 30.32 10.81 28.45
N LEU A 88 29.09 11.25 28.71
CA LEU A 88 28.36 12.20 27.84
C LEU A 88 29.19 13.46 27.55
N LYS A 89 29.88 14.00 28.57
CA LYS A 89 30.75 15.17 28.45
C LYS A 89 32.03 14.88 27.65
N ALA A 90 32.57 13.66 27.73
CA ALA A 90 33.72 13.26 26.93
C ALA A 90 33.36 13.15 25.44
N LEU A 91 32.22 12.54 25.10
CA LEU A 91 31.73 12.49 23.72
C LEU A 91 31.39 13.87 23.17
N GLY A 92 30.77 14.73 23.99
CA GLY A 92 30.52 16.13 23.61
C GLY A 92 31.81 16.86 23.23
N ARG A 93 32.88 16.68 24.01
CA ARG A 93 34.20 17.26 23.70
C ARG A 93 34.86 16.68 22.45
N LEU A 94 34.64 15.39 22.14
CA LEU A 94 35.13 14.80 20.90
C LEU A 94 34.40 15.35 19.68
N LEU A 95 33.08 15.55 19.79
CA LEU A 95 32.25 16.14 18.73
C LEU A 95 32.60 17.62 18.50
N THR A 96 32.80 18.40 19.56
CA THR A 96 33.13 19.83 19.50
C THR A 96 34.64 20.11 19.52
N ARG A 97 35.46 19.11 19.22
CA ARG A 97 36.92 19.27 19.19
C ARG A 97 37.30 20.25 18.08
N ASP A 98 38.32 21.08 18.32
CA ASP A 98 38.91 22.00 17.33
C ASP A 98 39.66 21.25 16.22
N SER A 99 38.92 20.48 15.43
CA SER A 99 39.43 19.66 14.33
C SER A 99 38.39 19.62 13.22
N VAL A 100 38.81 19.95 12.00
CA VAL A 100 37.92 19.96 10.83
C VAL A 100 37.55 18.54 10.37
N PHE A 101 38.34 17.53 10.76
CA PHE A 101 38.24 16.18 10.20
C PHE A 101 36.90 15.44 10.49
N PRO A 102 36.35 15.41 11.73
CA PRO A 102 35.08 14.74 11.99
C PRO A 102 33.90 15.37 11.27
N LEU A 103 33.84 16.70 11.27
CA LEU A 103 32.79 17.45 10.57
C LEU A 103 32.91 17.26 9.06
N ALA A 104 34.12 17.38 8.49
CA ALA A 104 34.35 17.19 7.07
C ALA A 104 33.99 15.76 6.61
N TYR A 105 34.37 14.73 7.36
CA TYR A 105 34.02 13.35 7.06
C TYR A 105 32.49 13.13 7.08
N THR A 106 31.81 13.66 8.09
CA THR A 106 30.35 13.57 8.22
C THR A 106 29.64 14.29 7.07
N VAL A 107 30.05 15.53 6.75
CA VAL A 107 29.47 16.31 5.65
C VAL A 107 29.74 15.64 4.31
N LEU A 108 30.95 15.10 4.09
CA LEU A 108 31.29 14.39 2.85
C LEU A 108 30.45 13.12 2.69
N ALA A 109 30.31 12.31 3.75
CA ALA A 109 29.51 11.10 3.73
C ALA A 109 28.01 11.40 3.48
N LEU A 110 27.45 12.40 4.15
CA LEU A 110 26.06 12.84 3.94
C LEU A 110 25.85 13.40 2.53
N THR A 111 26.81 14.18 2.02
CA THR A 111 26.76 14.72 0.65
C THR A 111 26.82 13.58 -0.36
N TYR A 112 27.73 12.63 -0.18
CA TYR A 112 27.87 11.44 -1.03
C TYR A 112 26.58 10.62 -1.04
N ALA A 113 26.01 10.33 0.14
CA ALA A 113 24.74 9.61 0.26
C ALA A 113 23.59 10.36 -0.43
N THR A 114 23.49 11.67 -0.22
CA THR A 114 22.44 12.51 -0.83
C THR A 114 22.57 12.59 -2.35
N LEU A 115 23.80 12.74 -2.88
CA LEU A 115 24.05 12.75 -4.32
C LEU A 115 23.72 11.40 -4.94
N LEU A 116 24.03 10.29 -4.27
CA LEU A 116 23.62 8.97 -4.71
C LEU A 116 22.10 8.78 -4.68
N LEU A 117 21.40 9.24 -3.64
CA LEU A 117 19.93 9.21 -3.62
C LEU A 117 19.34 9.97 -4.81
N ARG A 118 19.88 11.14 -5.14
CA ARG A 118 19.45 11.93 -6.30
C ARG A 118 19.77 11.24 -7.63
N ARG A 119 20.96 10.64 -7.76
CA ARG A 119 21.33 9.90 -8.98
C ARG A 119 20.56 8.60 -9.15
N VAL A 120 20.23 7.88 -8.09
CA VAL A 120 19.38 6.69 -8.16
C VAL A 120 17.97 7.05 -8.64
N HIS A 121 17.49 8.25 -8.29
CA HIS A 121 16.20 8.74 -8.74
C HIS A 121 16.20 9.20 -10.20
N ASN A 122 17.26 9.88 -10.64
CA ASN A 122 17.33 10.48 -11.98
C ASN A 122 17.98 9.57 -13.04
N ASP A 123 18.97 8.77 -12.65
CA ASP A 123 19.78 7.93 -13.53
C ASP A 123 19.56 6.45 -13.20
N LYS A 124 19.57 5.59 -14.22
CA LYS A 124 19.40 4.13 -14.05
C LYS A 124 20.68 3.45 -13.57
N LEU A 125 21.23 3.92 -12.44
CA LEU A 125 22.52 3.52 -11.90
C LEU A 125 22.59 1.99 -11.63
N GLN A 126 21.45 1.35 -11.41
CA GLN A 126 21.32 -0.12 -11.30
C GLN A 126 21.75 -0.89 -12.56
N ARG A 127 21.77 -0.25 -13.73
CA ARG A 127 22.16 -0.87 -15.01
C ARG A 127 23.68 -0.88 -15.25
N HIS A 128 24.45 -0.21 -14.40
CA HIS A 128 25.89 -0.10 -14.56
C HIS A 128 26.63 -0.78 -13.40
N PRO A 129 27.82 -1.40 -13.66
CA PRO A 129 28.66 -1.99 -12.61
C PRO A 129 29.05 -1.01 -11.50
N VAL A 130 29.10 0.29 -11.83
CA VAL A 130 29.35 1.38 -10.88
C VAL A 130 28.23 1.48 -9.83
N GLY A 131 27.02 1.05 -10.14
CA GLY A 131 25.90 0.97 -9.19
C GLY A 131 26.19 0.02 -8.03
N LEU A 132 26.74 -1.16 -8.29
CA LEU A 132 27.09 -2.13 -7.25
C LEU A 132 28.03 -1.50 -6.20
N LEU A 133 29.06 -0.80 -6.67
CA LEU A 133 29.99 -0.06 -5.80
C LEU A 133 29.29 1.07 -5.05
N ALA A 134 28.43 1.85 -5.71
CA ALA A 134 27.73 2.97 -5.09
C ALA A 134 26.75 2.56 -3.99
N PHE A 135 25.94 1.52 -4.23
CA PHE A 135 24.97 1.03 -3.24
C PHE A 135 25.67 0.37 -2.05
N SER A 136 26.68 -0.47 -2.31
CA SER A 136 27.43 -1.16 -1.25
C SER A 136 28.28 -0.19 -0.42
N SER A 137 28.93 0.81 -1.05
CA SER A 137 29.72 1.82 -0.34
C SER A 137 28.86 2.73 0.52
N CYS A 138 27.73 3.19 0.00
CA CYS A 138 26.83 4.05 0.75
C CYS A 138 26.22 3.31 1.94
N ALA A 139 25.72 2.09 1.72
CA ALA A 139 25.22 1.25 2.79
C ALA A 139 26.31 1.00 3.86
N GLY A 140 27.55 0.71 3.46
CA GLY A 140 28.66 0.43 4.38
C GLY A 140 29.11 1.64 5.18
N VAL A 141 29.22 2.82 4.55
CA VAL A 141 29.54 4.07 5.25
C VAL A 141 28.43 4.44 6.24
N MET A 142 27.16 4.33 5.83
CA MET A 142 26.03 4.58 6.74
C MET A 142 25.99 3.58 7.90
N ALA A 143 26.38 2.32 7.68
CA ALA A 143 26.55 1.34 8.74
C ALA A 143 27.64 1.74 9.76
N GLY A 144 28.69 2.43 9.32
CA GLY A 144 29.68 3.06 10.18
C GLY A 144 29.06 4.11 11.11
N PHE A 145 28.21 5.00 10.58
CA PHE A 145 27.49 6.01 11.37
C PHE A 145 26.45 5.40 12.31
N THR A 146 25.73 4.37 11.87
CA THR A 146 24.80 3.61 12.74
C THR A 146 25.55 2.98 13.92
N SER A 147 26.70 2.36 13.65
CA SER A 147 27.54 1.75 14.68
C SER A 147 28.13 2.80 15.63
N LEU A 148 28.55 3.96 15.11
CA LEU A 148 29.03 5.10 15.89
C LEU A 148 27.96 5.63 16.85
N ALA A 149 26.75 5.87 16.35
CA ALA A 149 25.63 6.34 17.17
C ALA A 149 25.26 5.31 18.26
N THR A 150 25.19 4.03 17.88
CA THR A 150 24.88 2.93 18.80
C THR A 150 25.95 2.79 19.87
N LYS A 151 27.24 2.80 19.50
CA LYS A 151 28.36 2.75 20.44
C LYS A 151 28.35 3.93 21.40
N SER A 152 28.09 5.14 20.90
CA SER A 152 27.98 6.35 21.72
C SER A 152 26.90 6.23 22.79
N VAL A 153 25.72 5.70 22.42
CA VAL A 153 24.63 5.43 23.38
C VAL A 153 25.04 4.37 24.40
N VAL A 154 25.68 3.27 23.96
CA VAL A 154 26.13 2.19 24.84
C VAL A 154 27.17 2.68 25.86
N GLU A 155 28.18 3.44 25.44
CA GLU A 155 29.23 3.98 26.32
C GLU A 155 28.67 4.93 27.37
N VAL A 156 27.77 5.84 26.96
CA VAL A 156 27.12 6.76 27.90
C VAL A 156 26.22 6.02 28.88
N THR A 157 25.47 5.03 28.40
CA THR A 157 24.63 4.18 29.26
C THR A 157 25.48 3.42 30.27
N LYS A 158 26.61 2.84 29.84
CA LYS A 158 27.58 2.15 30.71
C LYS A 158 28.15 3.08 31.78
N SER A 159 28.55 4.31 31.41
CA SER A 159 29.02 5.32 32.37
C SER A 159 27.91 5.71 33.35
N ALA A 160 26.70 5.98 32.87
CA ALA A 160 25.56 6.36 33.71
C ALA A 160 25.18 5.26 34.72
N LEU A 161 25.28 3.98 34.33
CA LEU A 161 25.05 2.84 35.23
C LEU A 161 26.15 2.73 36.30
N ASN A 162 27.42 2.93 35.93
CA ASN A 162 28.55 2.89 36.87
C ASN A 162 28.52 4.06 37.86
N ASP A 163 28.17 5.26 37.38
CA ASP A 163 28.17 6.50 38.16
C ASP A 163 26.81 6.76 38.86
N GLN A 164 25.80 5.92 38.62
CA GLN A 164 24.40 6.06 39.06
C GLN A 164 23.74 7.41 38.71
N ASP A 165 24.15 8.03 37.59
CA ASP A 165 23.62 9.31 37.13
C ASP A 165 22.53 9.12 36.06
N TRP A 166 21.29 8.97 36.52
CA TRP A 166 20.13 8.75 35.65
C TRP A 166 19.67 9.99 34.89
N LEU A 167 20.09 11.20 35.29
CA LEU A 167 19.69 12.45 34.63
C LEU A 167 20.29 12.58 33.22
N VAL A 168 21.36 11.84 32.94
CA VAL A 168 22.00 11.74 31.63
C VAL A 168 21.01 11.31 30.54
N PHE A 169 20.04 10.45 30.86
CA PHE A 169 19.04 9.96 29.89
C PHE A 169 18.03 11.03 29.46
N LEU A 170 17.84 12.07 30.27
CA LEU A 170 16.98 13.22 29.93
C LEU A 170 17.74 14.34 29.23
N ASN A 171 19.06 14.22 29.10
CA ASN A 171 19.88 15.26 28.48
C ASN A 171 19.57 15.36 26.97
N PRO A 172 19.32 16.57 26.42
CA PRO A 172 19.02 16.74 24.99
C PRO A 172 20.09 16.18 24.05
N PHE A 173 21.36 16.22 24.47
CA PHE A 173 22.47 15.68 23.68
C PHE A 173 22.43 14.14 23.63
N PHE A 174 22.05 13.48 24.73
CA PHE A 174 21.83 12.03 24.74
C PHE A 174 20.66 11.63 23.85
N LEU A 175 19.53 12.35 23.94
CA LEU A 175 18.37 12.11 23.08
C LEU A 175 18.71 12.30 21.58
N LEU A 176 19.56 13.27 21.25
CA LEU A 176 20.04 13.47 19.87
C LEU A 176 20.89 12.29 19.37
N MET A 177 21.73 11.68 20.22
CA MET A 177 22.48 10.47 19.86
C MET A 177 21.55 9.27 19.65
N VAL A 178 20.51 9.12 20.48
CA VAL A 178 19.49 8.09 20.28
C VAL A 178 18.76 8.30 18.96
N LEU A 179 18.41 9.55 18.62
CA LEU A 179 17.77 9.90 17.35
C LEU A 179 18.71 9.72 16.15
N ALA A 180 20.02 9.85 16.33
CA ALA A 180 21.00 9.62 15.26
C ALA A 180 21.01 8.16 14.77
N ILE A 181 20.63 7.19 15.62
CA ILE A 181 20.54 5.77 15.25
C ILE A 181 19.56 5.55 14.09
N PRO A 182 18.25 5.86 14.21
CA PRO A 182 17.32 5.70 13.10
C PRO A 182 17.67 6.58 11.90
N CYS A 183 18.22 7.79 12.11
CA CYS A 183 18.65 8.67 11.01
C CYS A 183 19.76 8.06 10.14
N ALA A 184 20.66 7.26 10.71
CA ALA A 184 21.70 6.55 9.96
C ALA A 184 21.23 5.17 9.46
N LEU A 185 20.45 4.46 10.28
CA LEU A 185 19.96 3.12 10.00
C LEU A 185 18.97 3.09 8.84
N ILE A 186 18.07 4.09 8.71
CA ILE A 186 17.07 4.10 7.64
C ILE A 186 17.73 4.19 6.25
N PRO A 187 18.63 5.16 5.96
CA PRO A 187 19.36 5.16 4.70
C PRO A 187 20.21 3.91 4.49
N GLN A 188 20.86 3.40 5.54
CA GLN A 188 21.62 2.14 5.47
C GLN A 188 20.75 0.99 4.97
N LEU A 189 19.59 0.77 5.59
CA LEU A 189 18.66 -0.29 5.21
C LEU A 189 18.09 -0.09 3.81
N PHE A 190 17.81 1.16 3.41
CA PHE A 190 17.37 1.49 2.07
C PHE A 190 18.41 1.06 1.02
N PHE A 191 19.67 1.49 1.16
CA PHE A 191 20.73 1.15 0.22
C PHE A 191 21.09 -0.34 0.24
N LEU A 192 21.03 -0.98 1.41
CA LEU A 192 21.23 -2.42 1.55
C LEU A 192 20.14 -3.20 0.80
N ASN A 193 18.86 -2.90 1.06
CA ASN A 193 17.75 -3.62 0.45
C ASN A 193 17.69 -3.40 -1.06
N LYS A 194 17.87 -2.15 -1.53
CA LYS A 194 17.93 -1.85 -2.97
C LYS A 194 19.14 -2.47 -3.64
N GLY A 195 20.29 -2.47 -2.98
CA GLY A 195 21.49 -3.13 -3.46
C GLY A 195 21.33 -4.64 -3.62
N LEU A 196 20.69 -5.30 -2.64
CA LEU A 196 20.35 -6.72 -2.69
C LEU A 196 19.35 -7.03 -3.82
N GLU A 197 18.33 -6.18 -4.00
CA GLU A 197 17.34 -6.29 -5.07
C GLU A 197 17.99 -6.24 -6.47
N PHE A 198 18.95 -5.34 -6.67
CA PHE A 198 19.54 -5.11 -8.00
C PHE A 198 20.71 -6.03 -8.34
N PHE A 199 21.55 -6.39 -7.36
CA PHE A 199 22.83 -7.06 -7.61
C PHE A 199 22.92 -8.48 -7.02
N GLY A 200 21.85 -8.94 -6.36
CA GLY A 200 21.80 -10.24 -5.73
C GLY A 200 22.68 -10.33 -4.47
N THR A 201 22.40 -11.32 -3.64
CA THR A 201 23.05 -11.47 -2.33
C THR A 201 24.53 -11.84 -2.46
N LEU A 202 24.87 -12.67 -3.45
CA LEU A 202 26.20 -13.26 -3.60
C LEU A 202 27.30 -12.22 -3.89
N LYS A 203 27.00 -11.19 -4.70
CA LYS A 203 27.96 -10.12 -5.03
C LYS A 203 27.85 -8.95 -4.05
N PHE A 204 26.63 -8.61 -3.62
CA PHE A 204 26.40 -7.42 -2.81
C PHE A 204 26.93 -7.56 -1.38
N ILE A 205 26.67 -8.68 -0.70
CA ILE A 205 27.00 -8.83 0.73
C ILE A 205 28.52 -8.77 0.99
N PRO A 206 29.40 -9.48 0.27
CA PRO A 206 30.84 -9.40 0.53
C PRO A 206 31.37 -7.99 0.32
N LEU A 207 30.94 -7.31 -0.74
CA LEU A 207 31.35 -5.94 -1.02
C LEU A 207 30.82 -4.95 0.03
N TYR A 208 29.57 -5.11 0.46
CA TYR A 208 28.98 -4.35 1.57
C TYR A 208 29.79 -4.53 2.86
N GLN A 209 30.23 -5.76 3.19
CA GLN A 209 31.06 -6.03 4.35
C GLN A 209 32.43 -5.32 4.26
N ALA A 210 33.06 -5.25 3.09
CA ALA A 210 34.29 -4.46 2.91
C ALA A 210 34.06 -2.98 3.21
N PHE A 211 32.93 -2.41 2.77
CA PHE A 211 32.58 -1.02 3.06
C PHE A 211 32.11 -0.78 4.50
N ILE A 212 31.55 -1.79 5.18
CA ILE A 212 31.32 -1.74 6.64
C ILE A 212 32.65 -1.58 7.37
N ILE A 213 33.70 -2.33 6.97
CA ILE A 213 35.03 -2.24 7.58
C ILE A 213 35.57 -0.81 7.40
N ILE A 214 35.53 -0.29 6.17
CA ILE A 214 36.01 1.07 5.86
C ILE A 214 35.20 2.13 6.62
N GLY A 215 33.87 2.01 6.67
CA GLY A 215 32.99 2.96 7.37
C GLY A 215 33.21 2.97 8.88
N ASN A 216 33.28 1.79 9.50
CA ASN A 216 33.55 1.66 10.93
C ASN A 216 34.95 2.13 11.31
N MET A 217 35.95 1.77 10.50
CA MET A 217 37.32 2.25 10.67
C MET A 217 37.36 3.78 10.58
N GLY A 218 36.74 4.38 9.56
CA GLY A 218 36.68 5.83 9.40
C GLY A 218 36.05 6.53 10.60
N CYS A 219 34.91 6.02 11.08
CA CYS A 219 34.26 6.56 12.27
C CYS A 219 35.13 6.41 13.53
N GLY A 220 35.72 5.24 13.77
CA GLY A 220 36.60 5.00 14.93
C GLY A 220 37.86 5.88 14.93
N MET A 221 38.55 5.95 13.78
CA MET A 221 39.79 6.72 13.65
C MET A 221 39.54 8.23 13.76
N ILE A 222 38.51 8.75 13.08
CA ILE A 222 38.28 10.19 12.96
C ILE A 222 37.51 10.73 14.17
N PHE A 223 36.42 10.07 14.57
CA PHE A 223 35.53 10.57 15.63
C PHE A 223 36.08 10.28 17.03
N TYR A 224 36.38 9.01 17.32
CA TYR A 224 36.91 8.62 18.64
C TYR A 224 38.40 8.94 18.81
N ASN A 225 39.05 9.39 17.74
CA ASN A 225 40.48 9.68 17.70
C ASN A 225 41.35 8.52 18.18
N GLU A 226 40.93 7.28 17.90
CA GLU A 226 41.56 6.06 18.43
C GLU A 226 43.04 5.95 18.00
N MET A 227 43.42 6.60 16.90
CA MET A 227 44.77 6.56 16.33
C MET A 227 45.78 7.49 16.98
N GLU A 228 45.36 8.39 17.88
CA GLU A 228 46.30 9.21 18.65
C GLU A 228 47.23 8.36 19.53
N SER A 229 46.76 7.17 19.93
CA SER A 229 47.53 6.23 20.74
C SER A 229 48.45 5.32 19.92
N TYR A 230 48.39 5.37 18.59
CA TYR A 230 49.17 4.49 17.71
C TYR A 230 50.50 5.12 17.32
N SER A 231 51.59 4.37 17.47
CA SER A 231 52.87 4.72 16.85
C SER A 231 52.79 4.55 15.32
N SER A 232 53.65 5.22 14.55
CA SER A 232 53.69 5.10 13.09
C SER A 232 53.83 3.65 12.62
N THR A 233 54.56 2.82 13.37
CA THR A 233 54.73 1.39 13.10
C THR A 233 53.43 0.62 13.36
N ALA A 234 52.78 0.84 14.51
CA ALA A 234 51.50 0.19 14.82
C ALA A 234 50.40 0.60 13.82
N LEU A 235 50.34 1.87 13.45
CA LEU A 235 49.42 2.37 12.42
C LEU A 235 49.66 1.70 11.06
N THR A 236 50.92 1.49 10.68
CA THR A 236 51.27 0.81 9.43
C THR A 236 50.81 -0.64 9.42
N TYR A 237 51.02 -1.37 10.53
CA TYR A 237 50.53 -2.74 10.66
C TYR A 237 49.00 -2.80 10.62
N PHE A 238 48.31 -1.87 11.29
CA PHE A 238 46.85 -1.79 11.30
C PHE A 238 46.27 -1.50 9.90
N LEU A 239 46.82 -0.53 9.17
CA LEU A 239 46.39 -0.30 7.78
C LEU A 239 46.71 -1.50 6.87
N GLY A 240 47.84 -2.17 7.12
CA GLY A 240 48.22 -3.39 6.42
C GLY A 240 47.24 -4.55 6.66
N GLY A 241 46.83 -4.79 7.90
CA GLY A 241 45.87 -5.86 8.25
C GLY A 241 44.47 -5.61 7.65
N ILE A 242 44.00 -4.37 7.63
CA ILE A 242 42.78 -3.97 6.92
C ILE A 242 42.89 -4.26 5.42
N MET A 243 44.02 -3.91 4.78
CA MET A 243 44.22 -4.18 3.35
C MET A 243 44.29 -5.68 3.04
N ILE A 244 44.89 -6.48 3.93
CA ILE A 244 44.91 -7.95 3.80
C ILE A 244 43.48 -8.51 3.94
N THR A 245 42.70 -8.01 4.90
CA THR A 245 41.31 -8.41 5.13
C THR A 245 40.43 -8.09 3.92
N ILE A 246 40.50 -6.86 3.39
CA ILE A 246 39.78 -6.46 2.17
C ILE A 246 40.22 -7.30 0.97
N SER A 247 41.51 -7.61 0.85
CA SER A 247 42.01 -8.51 -0.21
C SER A 247 41.38 -9.89 -0.12
N GLY A 248 41.20 -10.44 1.09
CA GLY A 248 40.47 -11.69 1.32
C GLY A 248 39.00 -11.61 0.86
N VAL A 249 38.32 -10.50 1.13
CA VAL A 249 36.95 -10.25 0.63
C VAL A 249 36.91 -10.13 -0.90
N CYS A 250 37.89 -9.49 -1.53
CA CYS A 250 37.99 -9.41 -2.98
C CYS A 250 38.22 -10.78 -3.63
N VAL A 251 39.05 -11.65 -3.03
CA VAL A 251 39.23 -13.04 -3.51
C VAL A 251 37.90 -13.81 -3.47
N LEU A 252 37.07 -13.57 -2.45
CA LEU A 252 35.73 -14.17 -2.37
C LEU A 252 34.80 -13.65 -3.48
N LEU A 253 34.88 -12.37 -3.84
CA LEU A 253 34.11 -11.80 -4.97
C LEU A 253 34.54 -12.41 -6.31
N VAL A 254 35.84 -12.64 -6.53
CA VAL A 254 36.36 -13.30 -7.74
C VAL A 254 35.80 -14.73 -7.89
N LYS A 255 35.67 -15.48 -6.78
CA LYS A 255 35.01 -16.79 -6.79
C LYS A 255 33.59 -16.69 -7.34
N VAL A 256 32.79 -15.75 -6.83
CA VAL A 256 31.40 -15.56 -7.25
C VAL A 256 31.30 -15.27 -8.75
N ASP A 257 32.20 -14.45 -9.30
CA ASP A 257 32.24 -14.18 -10.74
C ASP A 257 32.67 -15.42 -11.56
N SER A 258 33.64 -16.21 -11.07
CA SER A 258 34.09 -17.42 -11.75
C SER A 258 33.01 -18.52 -11.80
N GLU A 259 32.26 -18.74 -10.71
CA GLU A 259 31.17 -19.73 -10.67
C GLU A 259 29.96 -19.32 -11.50
N THR A 260 29.73 -18.01 -11.66
CA THR A 260 28.68 -17.48 -12.53
C THR A 260 28.98 -17.71 -14.02
N SER A 261 30.27 -17.71 -14.39
CA SER A 261 30.74 -17.91 -15.78
C SER A 261 30.71 -19.39 -16.21
N ASP A 262 30.95 -20.32 -15.29
CA ASP A 262 31.20 -21.74 -15.61
C ASP A 262 29.96 -22.66 -15.57
N GLY A 263 28.74 -22.10 -15.44
CA GLY A 263 27.46 -22.81 -15.63
C GLY A 263 27.15 -23.98 -14.68
N ARG A 264 28.04 -24.31 -13.74
CA ARG A 264 27.94 -25.44 -12.81
C ARG A 264 27.38 -24.99 -11.46
N ARG A 265 26.05 -24.83 -11.35
CA ARG A 265 25.36 -24.98 -10.06
C ARG A 265 23.91 -25.45 -10.18
N SER A 266 23.56 -26.33 -9.24
CA SER A 266 22.35 -27.15 -9.13
C SER A 266 21.05 -26.34 -9.07
N ASN A 267 19.97 -26.91 -9.62
CA ASN A 267 18.66 -26.29 -9.86
C ASN A 267 17.91 -25.76 -8.62
N THR A 268 18.43 -25.94 -7.40
CA THR A 268 17.73 -25.52 -6.16
C THR A 268 17.95 -24.06 -5.79
N VAL A 269 19.03 -23.41 -6.27
CA VAL A 269 19.38 -22.01 -5.91
C VAL A 269 19.03 -21.00 -7.03
N LYS A 270 18.64 -21.48 -8.21
CA LYS A 270 18.18 -20.66 -9.36
C LYS A 270 16.88 -19.87 -9.10
N ALA A 271 16.24 -20.04 -7.95
CA ALA A 271 15.03 -19.30 -7.59
C ALA A 271 15.32 -17.90 -6.99
N ILE A 272 16.57 -17.58 -6.63
CA ILE A 272 16.89 -16.36 -5.87
C ILE A 272 17.75 -15.36 -6.67
N ASP A 273 18.50 -15.80 -7.68
CA ASP A 273 19.29 -14.91 -8.55
C ASP A 273 18.83 -15.02 -10.01
N ARG A 274 18.03 -14.06 -10.48
CA ARG A 274 17.86 -13.79 -11.93
C ARG A 274 17.97 -12.28 -12.22
N PRO A 275 18.92 -11.86 -13.06
CA PRO A 275 18.95 -10.51 -13.64
C PRO A 275 17.92 -10.34 -14.77
N MET A 276 17.57 -9.08 -15.01
CA MET A 276 16.55 -8.48 -15.89
C MET A 276 16.62 -8.80 -17.41
N ASP A 277 17.44 -9.75 -17.89
CA ASP A 277 17.69 -9.93 -19.34
C ASP A 277 16.79 -10.96 -20.05
N GLU A 278 15.68 -11.40 -19.45
CA GLU A 278 14.61 -12.13 -20.16
C GLU A 278 13.44 -11.19 -20.52
N LEU A 279 13.73 -10.17 -21.35
CA LEU A 279 12.74 -9.23 -21.93
C LEU A 279 12.47 -9.46 -23.42
N LEU A 280 12.78 -10.65 -23.94
CA LEU A 280 12.36 -11.06 -25.29
C LEU A 280 11.12 -11.96 -25.30
N ASP A 281 10.37 -12.03 -24.19
CA ASP A 281 9.11 -12.76 -24.12
C ASP A 281 7.97 -11.98 -23.41
N GLU A 282 7.93 -10.66 -23.60
CA GLU A 282 6.94 -9.77 -22.96
C GLU A 282 5.47 -10.15 -23.24
N LYS A 283 5.18 -10.77 -24.40
CA LYS A 283 3.81 -11.21 -24.73
C LYS A 283 3.35 -12.40 -23.87
N SER A 284 4.27 -13.30 -23.52
CA SER A 284 3.97 -14.47 -22.69
C SER A 284 3.79 -14.07 -21.22
N LYS A 285 4.75 -13.30 -20.67
CA LYS A 285 4.74 -12.85 -19.26
C LYS A 285 3.61 -11.87 -18.93
N ALA A 286 3.24 -10.97 -19.86
CA ALA A 286 2.12 -10.06 -19.62
C ALA A 286 0.76 -10.79 -19.63
N LYS A 287 0.63 -11.86 -20.42
CA LYS A 287 -0.56 -12.70 -20.42
C LYS A 287 -0.68 -13.43 -19.09
N GLU A 288 0.40 -14.06 -18.61
CA GLU A 288 0.46 -14.72 -17.29
C GLU A 288 0.19 -13.76 -16.12
N ARG A 289 0.71 -12.53 -16.15
CA ARG A 289 0.55 -11.54 -15.05
C ARG A 289 -0.90 -11.12 -14.80
N PHE A 290 -1.69 -11.00 -15.86
CA PHE A 290 -3.09 -10.56 -15.80
C PHE A 290 -4.06 -11.71 -16.05
N GLU A 291 -3.63 -12.96 -15.84
CA GLU A 291 -4.55 -14.08 -15.83
C GLU A 291 -5.60 -13.92 -14.74
N THR A 292 -6.80 -14.31 -15.10
CA THR A 292 -8.01 -14.23 -14.30
C THR A 292 -8.65 -15.61 -14.24
N ASP A 293 -9.40 -15.86 -13.16
CA ASP A 293 -10.02 -17.17 -12.92
C ASP A 293 -11.10 -17.53 -13.97
N PHE A 294 -11.56 -16.54 -14.74
CA PHE A 294 -12.56 -16.66 -15.80
C PHE A 294 -12.29 -15.65 -16.91
N THR A 295 -12.69 -15.97 -18.15
CA THR A 295 -12.51 -15.07 -19.30
C THR A 295 -13.60 -13.99 -19.36
N PHE A 296 -13.38 -12.97 -20.18
CA PHE A 296 -14.36 -11.89 -20.40
C PHE A 296 -15.70 -12.42 -20.95
N GLU A 297 -15.67 -13.46 -21.79
CA GLU A 297 -16.85 -14.09 -22.38
C GLU A 297 -17.67 -14.91 -21.36
N GLN A 298 -17.04 -15.36 -20.27
CA GLN A 298 -17.73 -16.08 -19.19
C GLN A 298 -18.46 -15.14 -18.23
N MET A 299 -18.15 -13.84 -18.26
CA MET A 299 -18.85 -12.83 -17.45
C MET A 299 -20.28 -12.63 -17.98
N LYS A 300 -21.27 -12.56 -17.08
CA LYS A 300 -22.64 -12.18 -17.44
C LYS A 300 -22.92 -10.75 -17.01
N TRP A 301 -23.77 -10.08 -17.78
CA TRP A 301 -24.05 -8.66 -17.66
C TRP A 301 -25.54 -8.46 -17.47
N ALA A 302 -25.95 -7.53 -16.61
CA ALA A 302 -27.29 -6.98 -16.67
C ALA A 302 -27.44 -6.18 -17.97
N THR A 303 -28.44 -6.51 -18.78
CA THR A 303 -28.73 -5.85 -20.06
C THR A 303 -30.15 -5.32 -20.07
N GLU A 304 -30.45 -4.43 -21.01
CA GLU A 304 -31.83 -4.14 -21.37
C GLU A 304 -32.48 -5.42 -21.93
N GLY A 305 -33.73 -5.68 -21.56
CA GLY A 305 -34.51 -6.79 -22.13
C GLY A 305 -35.17 -6.40 -23.45
N ASP A 306 -35.62 -7.38 -24.24
CA ASP A 306 -36.30 -7.14 -25.53
C ASP A 306 -37.74 -6.59 -25.37
N ASP A 307 -38.31 -6.61 -24.16
CA ASP A 307 -39.68 -6.15 -23.87
C ASP A 307 -39.69 -4.70 -23.34
N PRO A 308 -40.11 -3.71 -24.14
CA PRO A 308 -40.09 -2.30 -23.76
C PRO A 308 -41.04 -1.93 -22.61
N LYS A 309 -42.00 -2.80 -22.24
CA LYS A 309 -42.88 -2.60 -21.06
C LYS A 309 -42.23 -3.08 -19.75
N LYS A 310 -41.06 -3.74 -19.81
CA LYS A 310 -40.36 -4.39 -18.68
C LYS A 310 -38.89 -3.94 -18.56
N ASN A 311 -38.56 -2.75 -19.03
CA ASN A 311 -37.20 -2.21 -19.03
C ASN A 311 -36.76 -1.75 -17.62
N GLU A 312 -36.02 -2.60 -16.89
CA GLU A 312 -35.59 -2.32 -15.50
C GLU A 312 -34.13 -1.83 -15.35
N LEU A 313 -33.28 -1.88 -16.38
CA LEU A 313 -31.90 -1.39 -16.25
C LEU A 313 -31.86 0.15 -16.24
N ARG A 314 -31.59 0.75 -15.08
CA ARG A 314 -31.49 2.20 -14.89
C ARG A 314 -30.18 2.54 -14.20
N ALA A 315 -29.46 3.54 -14.70
CA ALA A 315 -28.26 4.06 -14.05
C ALA A 315 -28.48 5.53 -13.68
N PHE A 316 -28.03 5.89 -12.48
CA PHE A 316 -28.21 7.19 -11.86
C PHE A 316 -26.86 7.88 -11.73
N ARG A 317 -26.83 9.16 -12.06
CA ARG A 317 -25.59 9.95 -12.16
C ARG A 317 -25.35 10.89 -10.99
N ASP A 318 -26.35 11.06 -10.12
CA ASP A 318 -26.31 11.95 -8.97
C ASP A 318 -27.01 11.33 -7.75
N PHE A 319 -26.61 11.77 -6.56
CA PHE A 319 -27.17 11.32 -5.29
C PHE A 319 -28.69 11.61 -5.18
N ARG A 320 -29.17 12.74 -5.72
CA ARG A 320 -30.61 13.06 -5.71
C ARG A 320 -31.44 12.09 -6.54
N GLU A 321 -30.95 11.75 -7.72
CA GLU A 321 -31.58 10.73 -8.56
C GLU A 321 -31.58 9.37 -7.84
N CYS A 322 -30.54 9.08 -7.06
CA CYS A 322 -30.49 7.87 -6.24
C CYS A 322 -31.49 7.91 -5.08
N GLN A 323 -31.64 9.02 -4.36
CA GLN A 323 -32.64 9.18 -3.29
C GLN A 323 -34.05 9.02 -3.83
N GLU A 324 -34.32 9.63 -4.98
CA GLU A 324 -35.62 9.52 -5.64
C GLU A 324 -35.94 8.07 -6.04
N ALA A 325 -34.95 7.35 -6.56
CA ALA A 325 -35.09 5.93 -6.86
C ALA A 325 -35.32 5.08 -5.60
N ILE A 326 -34.66 5.39 -4.48
CA ILE A 326 -34.91 4.72 -3.19
C ILE A 326 -36.36 4.94 -2.74
N VAL A 327 -36.87 6.17 -2.81
CA VAL A 327 -38.27 6.47 -2.47
C VAL A 327 -39.22 5.69 -3.38
N GLU A 328 -39.00 5.74 -4.69
CA GLU A 328 -39.80 5.01 -5.69
C GLU A 328 -39.86 3.50 -5.40
N LEU A 329 -38.71 2.89 -5.10
CA LEU A 329 -38.57 1.47 -4.80
C LEU A 329 -39.27 1.08 -3.48
N LEU A 330 -39.08 1.85 -2.40
CA LEU A 330 -39.69 1.56 -1.11
C LEU A 330 -41.22 1.75 -1.13
N VAL A 331 -41.72 2.74 -1.88
CA VAL A 331 -43.16 2.98 -2.06
C VAL A 331 -43.79 1.88 -2.92
N SER A 332 -43.08 1.37 -3.92
CA SER A 332 -43.61 0.34 -4.84
C SER A 332 -43.61 -1.07 -4.26
N ALA A 333 -42.84 -1.35 -3.20
CA ALA A 333 -42.77 -2.66 -2.55
C ALA A 333 -44.14 -3.20 -2.10
N ARG A 334 -44.41 -4.48 -2.41
CA ARG A 334 -45.65 -5.19 -2.09
C ARG A 334 -45.46 -6.52 -1.36
N LYS A 335 -44.28 -7.13 -1.45
CA LYS A 335 -43.96 -8.45 -0.93
C LYS A 335 -42.80 -8.40 0.06
N SER A 336 -41.65 -7.89 -0.34
CA SER A 336 -40.45 -7.94 0.49
C SER A 336 -39.46 -6.80 0.22
N ILE A 337 -38.66 -6.46 1.23
CA ILE A 337 -37.57 -5.49 1.15
C ILE A 337 -36.33 -6.10 1.80
N TYR A 338 -35.24 -6.22 1.04
CA TYR A 338 -33.92 -6.59 1.55
C TYR A 338 -32.97 -5.40 1.38
N TYR A 339 -32.52 -4.83 2.49
CA TYR A 339 -31.67 -3.65 2.50
C TYR A 339 -30.33 -3.93 3.20
N SER A 340 -29.22 -3.66 2.53
CA SER A 340 -27.86 -3.75 3.08
C SER A 340 -27.26 -2.36 3.14
N THR A 341 -26.72 -1.97 4.30
CA THR A 341 -26.14 -0.63 4.49
C THR A 341 -24.96 -0.64 5.45
N PHE A 342 -23.96 0.19 5.12
CA PHE A 342 -22.84 0.48 6.02
C PHE A 342 -23.19 1.58 7.02
N LEU A 343 -23.90 2.61 6.57
CA LEU A 343 -24.33 3.74 7.38
C LEU A 343 -25.67 4.26 6.87
N CYS A 344 -26.69 4.33 7.72
CA CYS A 344 -27.97 4.92 7.33
C CYS A 344 -28.54 5.72 8.49
N ASP A 345 -28.74 7.01 8.27
CA ASP A 345 -29.62 7.86 9.05
C ASP A 345 -31.05 7.65 8.56
N PHE A 346 -31.75 6.74 9.22
CA PHE A 346 -33.12 6.39 8.86
C PHE A 346 -34.11 7.56 9.04
N THR A 347 -33.74 8.59 9.80
CA THR A 347 -34.60 9.74 10.09
C THR A 347 -34.42 10.89 9.10
N GLN A 348 -33.42 10.82 8.23
CA GLN A 348 -33.22 11.83 7.20
C GLN A 348 -34.36 11.80 6.18
N VAL A 349 -34.83 13.00 5.81
CA VAL A 349 -35.80 13.19 4.73
C VAL A 349 -35.13 12.87 3.39
N LEU A 350 -35.73 11.97 2.61
CA LEU A 350 -35.23 11.60 1.31
C LEU A 350 -35.74 12.57 0.25
N HIS A 351 -34.86 12.98 -0.66
CA HIS A 351 -35.27 13.81 -1.77
C HIS A 351 -36.13 13.02 -2.78
N THR A 352 -37.24 13.62 -3.20
CA THR A 352 -38.08 13.16 -4.31
C THR A 352 -38.78 14.35 -4.96
N THR A 353 -39.12 14.23 -6.25
CA THR A 353 -39.95 15.22 -6.94
C THR A 353 -41.46 14.95 -6.80
N ASN A 354 -41.85 13.81 -6.23
CA ASN A 354 -43.25 13.48 -5.98
C ASN A 354 -43.76 14.21 -4.72
N GLU A 355 -44.68 15.16 -4.91
CA GLU A 355 -45.28 15.97 -3.84
C GLU A 355 -45.91 15.12 -2.72
N GLU A 356 -46.47 13.94 -3.03
CA GLU A 356 -47.07 13.04 -2.03
C GLU A 356 -46.04 12.43 -1.08
N HIS A 357 -44.75 12.49 -1.42
CA HIS A 357 -43.67 11.80 -0.70
C HIS A 357 -42.52 12.72 -0.29
N MET A 358 -42.65 14.05 -0.45
CA MET A 358 -41.56 15.01 -0.22
C MET A 358 -41.01 15.04 1.20
N ASP A 359 -41.84 14.74 2.21
CA ASP A 359 -41.45 14.76 3.63
C ASP A 359 -41.11 13.37 4.17
N ASN A 360 -41.06 12.35 3.31
CA ASN A 360 -40.82 10.99 3.74
C ASN A 360 -39.36 10.77 4.14
N THR A 361 -39.19 10.21 5.33
CA THR A 361 -37.93 9.66 5.84
C THR A 361 -37.84 8.17 5.51
N PHE A 362 -36.64 7.60 5.58
CA PHE A 362 -36.46 6.15 5.42
C PHE A 362 -37.33 5.35 6.42
N VAL A 363 -37.39 5.78 7.69
CA VAL A 363 -38.28 5.20 8.71
C VAL A 363 -39.74 5.25 8.26
N SER A 364 -40.23 6.39 7.78
CA SER A 364 -41.64 6.54 7.39
C SER A 364 -42.04 5.58 6.27
N LEU A 365 -41.15 5.42 5.28
CA LEU A 365 -41.36 4.52 4.15
C LEU A 365 -41.38 3.05 4.57
N LEU A 366 -40.47 2.65 5.46
CA LEU A 366 -40.45 1.29 6.01
C LEU A 366 -41.69 1.01 6.88
N ARG A 367 -42.13 1.97 7.71
CA ARG A 367 -43.38 1.83 8.48
C ARG A 367 -44.57 1.62 7.57
N ASP A 368 -44.67 2.38 6.49
CA ASP A 368 -45.78 2.23 5.55
C ASP A 368 -45.67 0.93 4.74
N ALA A 369 -44.46 0.45 4.44
CA ALA A 369 -44.26 -0.87 3.84
C ALA A 369 -44.76 -2.00 4.76
N VAL A 370 -44.38 -1.97 6.04
CA VAL A 370 -44.86 -2.95 7.03
C VAL A 370 -46.38 -2.90 7.17
N LYS A 371 -47.01 -1.71 7.18
CA LYS A 371 -48.48 -1.59 7.17
C LYS A 371 -49.14 -2.19 5.93
N ARG A 372 -48.44 -2.20 4.79
CA ARG A 372 -48.88 -2.86 3.54
C ARG A 372 -48.68 -4.38 3.57
N GLY A 373 -48.09 -4.94 4.64
CA GLY A 373 -47.77 -6.36 4.76
C GLY A 373 -46.48 -6.77 4.05
N VAL A 374 -45.58 -5.82 3.78
CA VAL A 374 -44.27 -6.07 3.18
C VAL A 374 -43.31 -6.62 4.23
N ASP A 375 -42.63 -7.72 3.93
CA ASP A 375 -41.61 -8.33 4.80
C ASP A 375 -40.25 -7.60 4.67
N VAL A 376 -39.70 -7.08 5.77
CA VAL A 376 -38.55 -6.16 5.74
C VAL A 376 -37.34 -6.75 6.46
N HIS A 377 -36.23 -6.90 5.73
CA HIS A 377 -34.96 -7.45 6.20
C HIS A 377 -33.82 -6.44 6.01
N ILE A 378 -33.10 -6.13 7.08
CA ILE A 378 -31.99 -5.17 7.09
C ILE A 378 -30.70 -5.86 7.52
N LEU A 379 -29.70 -5.87 6.63
CA LEU A 379 -28.32 -6.23 6.95
C LEU A 379 -27.56 -4.96 7.31
N TYR A 380 -27.10 -4.87 8.56
CA TYR A 380 -26.64 -3.64 9.18
C TYR A 380 -25.24 -3.76 9.80
N ASN A 381 -24.49 -2.66 9.78
CA ASN A 381 -23.24 -2.49 10.51
C ASN A 381 -23.49 -1.85 11.90
N PRO A 382 -23.39 -2.62 13.01
CA PRO A 382 -23.70 -2.11 14.35
C PRO A 382 -22.56 -1.29 15.00
N VAL A 383 -21.43 -1.05 14.31
CA VAL A 383 -20.25 -0.40 14.92
C VAL A 383 -20.42 1.13 15.00
N ARG A 384 -20.84 1.61 16.19
CA ARG A 384 -21.12 3.05 16.48
C ARG A 384 -19.98 4.02 16.16
N ASP A 385 -18.73 3.56 16.15
CA ASP A 385 -17.56 4.41 15.88
C ASP A 385 -17.61 5.09 14.50
N TYR A 386 -18.39 4.53 13.57
CA TYR A 386 -18.63 5.09 12.24
C TYR A 386 -19.82 6.07 12.17
N GLY A 387 -20.45 6.39 13.30
CA GLY A 387 -21.64 7.26 13.34
C GLY A 387 -22.95 6.54 13.03
N THR A 388 -22.99 5.21 13.16
CA THR A 388 -24.20 4.41 13.04
C THR A 388 -24.99 4.36 14.35
N ASN A 389 -26.32 4.25 14.23
CA ASN A 389 -27.19 4.01 15.38
C ASN A 389 -27.01 2.58 15.89
N SER A 390 -27.21 2.33 17.19
CA SER A 390 -27.26 0.94 17.65
C SER A 390 -28.56 0.26 17.23
N ILE A 391 -28.56 -1.07 17.28
CA ILE A 391 -29.77 -1.86 17.04
C ILE A 391 -30.87 -1.48 18.05
N ALA A 392 -30.53 -1.20 19.30
CA ALA A 392 -31.49 -0.71 20.29
C ALA A 392 -32.13 0.62 19.87
N ASP A 393 -31.34 1.57 19.37
CA ASP A 393 -31.86 2.85 18.87
C ASP A 393 -32.77 2.63 17.65
N LEU A 394 -32.40 1.71 16.75
CA LEU A 394 -33.20 1.37 15.58
C LEU A 394 -34.52 0.69 15.95
N ARG A 395 -34.53 -0.20 16.95
CA ARG A 395 -35.74 -0.86 17.47
C ARG A 395 -36.74 0.14 18.09
N VAL A 396 -36.28 1.29 18.56
CA VAL A 396 -37.17 2.36 19.06
C VAL A 396 -37.90 3.08 17.93
N ILE A 397 -37.26 3.24 16.77
CA ILE A 397 -37.80 4.05 15.66
C ILE A 397 -38.43 3.21 14.54
N LEU A 398 -38.04 1.95 14.36
CA LEU A 398 -38.57 1.06 13.32
C LEU A 398 -39.65 0.10 13.87
N PRO A 399 -40.56 -0.38 13.01
CA PRO A 399 -41.54 -1.40 13.40
C PRO A 399 -40.88 -2.66 13.98
N PRO A 400 -41.48 -3.32 14.98
CA PRO A 400 -40.94 -4.56 15.55
C PRO A 400 -40.86 -5.69 14.52
N GLU A 401 -41.68 -5.66 13.47
CA GLU A 401 -41.69 -6.63 12.37
C GLU A 401 -40.46 -6.54 11.45
N VAL A 402 -39.61 -5.51 11.59
CA VAL A 402 -38.38 -5.40 10.81
C VAL A 402 -37.34 -6.39 11.33
N HIS A 403 -36.83 -7.22 10.44
CA HIS A 403 -35.78 -8.21 10.73
C HIS A 403 -34.39 -7.59 10.58
N PHE A 404 -33.50 -7.84 11.56
CA PHE A 404 -32.12 -7.37 11.52
C PHE A 404 -31.13 -8.53 11.47
N ALA A 405 -30.16 -8.40 10.56
CA ALA A 405 -28.94 -9.18 10.55
C ALA A 405 -27.75 -8.23 10.75
N CYS A 406 -26.80 -8.59 11.60
CA CYS A 406 -25.57 -7.83 11.80
C CYS A 406 -24.37 -8.65 11.37
N SER A 407 -23.50 -8.05 10.54
CA SER A 407 -22.22 -8.65 10.17
C SER A 407 -21.09 -7.92 10.88
N VAL A 408 -20.40 -8.63 11.77
CA VAL A 408 -19.32 -8.09 12.59
C VAL A 408 -18.09 -8.97 12.43
N SER A 409 -16.92 -8.35 12.44
CA SER A 409 -15.63 -9.05 12.39
C SER A 409 -15.00 -9.14 13.78
N ASP A 410 -14.13 -10.16 13.93
CA ASP A 410 -13.23 -10.36 15.06
C ASP A 410 -12.05 -9.38 15.11
N LEU A 411 -11.76 -8.63 14.04
CA LEU A 411 -10.56 -7.80 13.93
C LEU A 411 -10.79 -6.35 14.37
N GLY A 412 -10.10 -5.93 15.44
CA GLY A 412 -10.01 -4.54 15.89
C GLY A 412 -8.74 -3.84 15.41
N PRO A 413 -8.56 -2.54 15.74
CA PRO A 413 -7.29 -1.87 15.49
C PRO A 413 -6.15 -2.55 16.24
N SER A 414 -5.01 -2.70 15.57
CA SER A 414 -3.74 -3.10 16.17
C SER A 414 -3.35 -2.17 17.33
N TRP A 415 -2.39 -2.60 18.15
CA TRP A 415 -1.86 -1.76 19.24
C TRP A 415 -1.40 -0.38 18.73
N PHE A 416 -0.87 -0.33 17.50
CA PHE A 416 -0.41 0.90 16.86
C PHE A 416 -1.60 1.70 16.33
N THR A 417 -2.57 1.09 15.63
CA THR A 417 -3.74 1.83 15.12
C THR A 417 -4.70 2.28 16.19
N ARG A 418 -4.74 1.66 17.37
CA ARG A 418 -5.49 2.17 18.54
C ARG A 418 -5.06 3.57 18.98
N HIS A 419 -3.80 3.94 18.75
CA HIS A 419 -3.30 5.28 19.02
C HIS A 419 -3.56 6.26 17.86
N MET A 420 -4.05 5.77 16.71
CA MET A 420 -4.18 6.51 15.45
C MET A 420 -5.63 6.62 14.95
N SER A 421 -6.51 5.79 15.47
CA SER A 421 -7.93 5.71 15.15
C SER A 421 -8.72 5.72 16.44
N ASN A 422 -9.83 6.45 16.45
CA ASN A 422 -10.78 6.45 17.56
C ASN A 422 -11.68 5.20 17.52
N ASN A 423 -11.53 4.33 16.53
CA ASN A 423 -12.37 3.16 16.38
C ASN A 423 -11.93 2.08 17.37
N SER A 424 -12.89 1.53 18.10
CA SER A 424 -12.74 0.40 19.00
C SER A 424 -12.77 -0.94 18.24
N ARG A 425 -13.51 -0.99 17.11
CA ARG A 425 -13.62 -2.12 16.18
C ARG A 425 -13.61 -1.62 14.73
N TYR A 426 -13.15 -2.43 13.78
CA TYR A 426 -13.33 -2.11 12.36
C TYR A 426 -14.65 -2.69 11.86
N ALA A 427 -15.43 -1.85 11.17
CA ALA A 427 -16.55 -2.31 10.39
C ALA A 427 -16.04 -2.74 9.03
N PHE A 428 -16.26 -4.00 8.70
CA PHE A 428 -15.87 -4.57 7.42
C PHE A 428 -17.08 -4.89 6.53
N HIS A 429 -18.30 -4.62 7.00
CA HIS A 429 -19.49 -4.71 6.17
C HIS A 429 -19.63 -3.47 5.30
N HIS A 430 -19.30 -3.53 4.01
CA HIS A 430 -19.33 -2.37 3.12
C HIS A 430 -20.29 -2.54 1.92
N GLN A 431 -21.09 -3.61 1.90
CA GLN A 431 -22.09 -3.89 0.87
C GLN A 431 -23.31 -2.97 1.00
N LYS A 432 -23.75 -2.42 -0.13
CA LYS A 432 -24.83 -1.43 -0.18
C LYS A 432 -25.78 -1.76 -1.33
N TYR A 433 -26.96 -2.26 -0.99
CA TYR A 433 -27.99 -2.60 -1.97
C TYR A 433 -29.39 -2.55 -1.37
N LEU A 434 -30.38 -2.37 -2.24
CA LEU A 434 -31.80 -2.43 -1.92
C LEU A 434 -32.49 -3.34 -2.93
N CYS A 435 -33.05 -4.46 -2.47
CA CYS A 435 -33.84 -5.37 -3.28
C CYS A 435 -35.31 -5.32 -2.86
N ILE A 436 -36.20 -5.15 -3.84
CA ILE A 436 -37.64 -5.06 -3.64
C ILE A 436 -38.33 -6.23 -4.33
N ASP A 437 -39.24 -6.84 -3.59
CA ASP A 437 -40.16 -7.91 -4.02
C ASP A 437 -39.46 -9.12 -4.66
N GLU A 438 -38.16 -9.30 -4.40
CA GLU A 438 -37.28 -10.29 -5.06
C GLU A 438 -37.21 -10.12 -6.59
N GLU A 439 -37.65 -8.97 -7.10
CA GLU A 439 -37.74 -8.70 -8.54
C GLU A 439 -36.74 -7.65 -9.00
N THR A 440 -36.52 -6.60 -8.20
CA THR A 440 -35.69 -5.46 -8.60
C THR A 440 -34.60 -5.24 -7.57
N LEU A 441 -33.36 -5.05 -8.04
CA LEU A 441 -32.19 -4.80 -7.21
C LEU A 441 -31.51 -3.50 -7.61
N MET A 442 -31.38 -2.59 -6.65
CA MET A 442 -30.52 -1.43 -6.71
C MET A 442 -29.19 -1.75 -6.03
N VAL A 443 -28.09 -1.69 -6.78
CA VAL A 443 -26.73 -1.68 -6.21
C VAL A 443 -26.27 -0.23 -6.13
N THR A 444 -25.95 0.21 -4.92
CA THR A 444 -25.75 1.63 -4.61
C THR A 444 -24.55 1.88 -3.70
N GLY A 445 -24.07 3.11 -3.69
CA GLY A 445 -23.00 3.59 -2.80
C GLY A 445 -23.57 4.63 -1.84
N CYS A 446 -24.84 4.98 -2.07
CA CYS A 446 -25.68 5.86 -1.30
C CYS A 446 -26.05 5.19 0.02
N ASP A 447 -25.20 5.35 1.01
CA ASP A 447 -25.67 5.45 2.37
C ASP A 447 -26.52 6.74 2.50
N VAL A 448 -27.59 6.70 3.28
CA VAL A 448 -28.45 7.88 3.51
C VAL A 448 -27.89 8.61 4.73
N ASN A 449 -27.26 9.77 4.52
CA ASN A 449 -26.80 10.64 5.62
C ASN A 449 -26.75 12.13 5.23
N THR A 450 -26.56 12.98 6.24
CA THR A 450 -26.54 14.45 6.10
C THR A 450 -25.30 15.02 5.41
N GLU A 451 -24.33 14.18 5.05
CA GLU A 451 -23.14 14.61 4.29
C GLU A 451 -23.37 14.58 2.77
N ARG A 452 -24.39 13.86 2.32
CA ARG A 452 -24.65 13.54 0.92
C ARG A 452 -25.74 14.44 0.37
N GLU A 453 -25.39 15.67 -0.02
CA GLU A 453 -26.35 16.65 -0.59
C GLU A 453 -26.46 16.58 -2.13
N GLY A 454 -25.60 15.79 -2.77
CA GLY A 454 -25.53 15.59 -4.21
C GLY A 454 -24.72 16.62 -4.99
N TRP A 455 -24.88 16.58 -6.31
CA TRP A 455 -24.07 17.32 -7.27
C TRP A 455 -24.21 18.83 -7.09
N LEU A 456 -23.08 19.51 -6.86
CA LEU A 456 -22.97 20.96 -6.68
C LEU A 456 -23.88 21.56 -5.59
N ARG A 457 -24.26 20.76 -4.58
CA ARG A 457 -24.88 21.24 -3.34
C ARG A 457 -23.94 21.02 -2.16
N LYS A 458 -23.56 22.12 -1.50
CA LYS A 458 -22.61 22.04 -0.38
C LYS A 458 -23.30 21.39 0.81
N ASN A 459 -22.68 20.34 1.34
CA ASN A 459 -23.07 19.77 2.61
C ASN A 459 -22.66 20.67 3.79
N HIS A 460 -23.06 20.28 5.00
CA HIS A 460 -22.75 21.00 6.23
C HIS A 460 -21.23 21.10 6.53
N LEU A 461 -20.41 20.23 5.91
CA LEU A 461 -18.94 20.25 5.99
C LEU A 461 -18.29 21.14 4.90
N GLY A 462 -19.08 21.76 4.01
CA GLY A 462 -18.64 22.76 3.04
C GLY A 462 -18.05 22.19 1.74
N TYR A 463 -18.36 20.95 1.36
CA TYR A 463 -17.94 20.35 0.08
C TYR A 463 -19.12 19.68 -0.65
N TYR A 464 -18.95 19.34 -1.95
CA TYR A 464 -19.97 18.69 -2.78
C TYR A 464 -19.81 17.16 -2.79
N TRP A 465 -20.87 16.41 -3.09
CA TRP A 465 -20.83 14.95 -3.11
C TRP A 465 -21.21 14.38 -4.48
N HIS A 466 -20.46 13.39 -4.96
CA HIS A 466 -20.70 12.70 -6.23
C HIS A 466 -20.81 11.19 -6.01
N GLU A 467 -21.92 10.59 -6.45
CA GLU A 467 -22.28 9.19 -6.23
C GLU A 467 -23.18 8.66 -7.34
N LEU A 468 -23.08 7.36 -7.61
CA LEU A 468 -23.76 6.65 -8.70
C LEU A 468 -24.46 5.39 -8.20
N SER A 469 -25.61 5.06 -8.79
CA SER A 469 -26.32 3.81 -8.53
C SER A 469 -26.78 3.15 -9.82
N VAL A 470 -27.07 1.86 -9.75
CA VAL A 470 -27.67 1.13 -10.86
C VAL A 470 -28.76 0.18 -10.34
N ILE A 471 -29.87 0.12 -11.06
CA ILE A 471 -30.97 -0.81 -10.84
C ILE A 471 -30.98 -1.84 -11.95
N CYS A 472 -31.24 -3.08 -11.61
CA CYS A 472 -31.50 -4.16 -12.56
C CYS A 472 -32.54 -5.13 -12.02
N ARG A 473 -33.03 -6.01 -12.91
CA ARG A 473 -33.91 -7.12 -12.53
C ARG A 473 -33.11 -8.24 -11.86
N CYS A 474 -33.68 -8.80 -10.81
CA CYS A 474 -33.16 -9.98 -10.13
C CYS A 474 -33.34 -11.24 -10.97
N THR A 475 -32.29 -12.05 -11.04
CA THR A 475 -32.41 -13.45 -11.44
C THR A 475 -32.73 -14.30 -10.21
N SER A 476 -33.30 -15.49 -10.40
CA SER A 476 -33.57 -16.42 -9.30
C SER A 476 -32.33 -16.78 -8.49
N ASP A 477 -31.15 -16.79 -9.12
CA ASP A 477 -29.88 -17.05 -8.44
C ASP A 477 -29.48 -15.87 -7.55
N MET A 478 -29.68 -14.62 -8.03
CA MET A 478 -29.42 -13.42 -7.23
C MET A 478 -30.32 -13.38 -6.00
N VAL A 479 -31.62 -13.70 -6.17
CA VAL A 479 -32.59 -13.77 -5.06
C VAL A 479 -32.13 -14.76 -4.00
N ARG A 480 -31.77 -15.99 -4.40
CA ARG A 480 -31.26 -17.00 -3.45
C ARG A 480 -30.02 -16.53 -2.70
N TRP A 481 -29.09 -15.85 -3.39
CA TRP A 481 -27.92 -15.28 -2.74
C TRP A 481 -28.28 -14.15 -1.76
N ILE A 482 -29.23 -13.27 -2.12
CA ILE A 482 -29.67 -12.17 -1.24
C ILE A 482 -30.30 -12.73 0.04
N HIS A 483 -31.18 -13.73 -0.05
CA HIS A 483 -31.73 -14.40 1.14
C HIS A 483 -30.63 -14.98 2.01
N ALA A 484 -29.73 -15.78 1.42
CA ALA A 484 -28.60 -16.37 2.15
C ALA A 484 -27.69 -15.31 2.78
N ASN A 485 -27.54 -14.13 2.16
CA ASN A 485 -26.72 -13.04 2.70
C ASN A 485 -27.33 -12.44 3.98
N HIS A 486 -28.66 -12.43 4.10
CA HIS A 486 -29.41 -11.93 5.27
C HIS A 486 -29.67 -12.99 6.35
N GLU A 487 -29.42 -14.27 6.08
CA GLU A 487 -29.57 -15.35 7.06
C GLU A 487 -28.39 -15.46 8.04
N PRO A 488 -28.63 -15.98 9.28
CA PRO A 488 -27.57 -16.14 10.28
C PRO A 488 -26.58 -17.21 9.85
N ALA A 489 -25.30 -16.97 10.13
CA ALA A 489 -24.25 -17.94 9.91
C ALA A 489 -23.12 -17.78 10.93
N GLU A 490 -22.95 -18.81 11.76
CA GLU A 490 -21.81 -18.97 12.65
C GLU A 490 -20.56 -19.25 11.79
N LYS A 491 -19.81 -18.18 11.44
CA LYS A 491 -18.59 -18.19 10.60
C LYS A 491 -18.84 -18.21 9.08
N LYS A 492 -19.38 -17.11 8.55
CA LYS A 492 -19.24 -16.76 7.13
C LYS A 492 -17.78 -16.38 6.85
N ARG A 493 -16.95 -17.35 6.46
CA ARG A 493 -15.63 -17.06 5.83
C ARG A 493 -15.85 -16.64 4.39
N TYR A 494 -16.23 -15.39 4.15
CA TYR A 494 -16.27 -14.87 2.79
C TYR A 494 -14.85 -14.67 2.25
N TYR A 495 -14.66 -15.02 0.96
CA TYR A 495 -13.48 -14.72 0.13
C TYR A 495 -12.24 -15.61 0.29
N ASP A 496 -12.37 -16.81 0.85
CA ASP A 496 -11.52 -17.91 0.40
C ASP A 496 -12.12 -18.47 -0.91
N GLN A 497 -11.28 -18.98 -1.83
CA GLN A 497 -11.61 -19.45 -3.19
C GLN A 497 -12.79 -20.45 -3.32
N PHE A 498 -13.51 -20.80 -2.25
CA PHE A 498 -14.39 -21.96 -2.17
C PHE A 498 -15.75 -21.75 -1.43
N MET A 499 -16.23 -20.53 -1.14
CA MET A 499 -17.61 -20.31 -0.61
C MET A 499 -18.39 -19.15 -1.25
N GLU A 500 -19.72 -19.27 -1.23
CA GLU A 500 -20.81 -18.57 -1.97
C GLU A 500 -20.57 -17.12 -2.41
N SER A 501 -19.82 -16.95 -3.49
CA SER A 501 -19.76 -15.66 -4.18
C SER A 501 -21.09 -15.38 -4.91
N PRO A 502 -21.54 -14.11 -4.99
CA PRO A 502 -22.77 -13.77 -5.68
C PRO A 502 -22.73 -14.24 -7.16
N PRO A 503 -23.86 -14.67 -7.72
CA PRO A 503 -23.93 -15.09 -9.11
C PRO A 503 -23.83 -13.87 -10.03
N PHE A 504 -23.18 -14.02 -11.18
CA PHE A 504 -23.22 -12.96 -12.19
C PHE A 504 -24.68 -12.62 -12.56
N PRO A 505 -25.02 -11.34 -12.81
CA PRO A 505 -24.12 -10.19 -13.00
C PRO A 505 -23.60 -9.52 -11.72
N LEU A 506 -23.96 -10.04 -10.54
CA LEU A 506 -23.39 -9.58 -9.28
C LEU A 506 -21.98 -10.12 -9.09
N VAL A 507 -21.12 -9.27 -8.55
CA VAL A 507 -19.75 -9.60 -8.18
C VAL A 507 -19.51 -9.06 -6.80
N SER A 508 -18.90 -9.87 -5.95
CA SER A 508 -18.45 -9.41 -4.65
C SER A 508 -17.00 -8.99 -4.75
N GLY A 509 -16.58 -8.08 -3.87
CA GLY A 509 -15.19 -7.64 -3.76
C GLY A 509 -14.16 -8.77 -3.61
N GLY A 510 -12.92 -8.36 -3.45
CA GLY A 510 -11.76 -9.22 -3.40
C GLY A 510 -11.32 -9.66 -4.79
N TRP A 511 -10.79 -10.88 -4.87
CA TRP A 511 -10.17 -11.40 -6.09
C TRP A 511 -11.14 -11.48 -7.26
N ARG A 512 -12.39 -11.89 -7.03
CA ARG A 512 -13.35 -12.09 -8.11
C ARG A 512 -13.75 -10.78 -8.80
N GLU A 513 -14.01 -9.73 -8.03
CA GLU A 513 -14.27 -8.41 -8.61
C GLU A 513 -13.03 -7.80 -9.25
N GLU A 514 -11.86 -7.92 -8.61
CA GLU A 514 -10.59 -7.49 -9.18
C GLU A 514 -10.33 -8.15 -10.55
N ASN A 515 -10.58 -9.45 -10.67
CA ASN A 515 -10.47 -10.21 -11.92
C ASN A 515 -11.47 -9.71 -12.98
N CYS A 516 -12.70 -9.35 -12.60
CA CYS A 516 -13.66 -8.73 -13.52
C CYS A 516 -13.12 -7.40 -14.06
N MET A 517 -12.59 -6.55 -13.18
CA MET A 517 -12.02 -5.26 -13.57
C MET A 517 -10.81 -5.42 -14.47
N VAL A 518 -9.88 -6.32 -14.13
CA VAL A 518 -8.71 -6.64 -14.98
C VAL A 518 -9.17 -7.13 -16.35
N ASN A 519 -10.13 -8.06 -16.41
CA ASN A 519 -10.69 -8.55 -17.67
C ASN A 519 -11.30 -7.42 -18.51
N MET A 520 -12.09 -6.53 -17.89
CA MET A 520 -12.67 -5.37 -18.57
C MET A 520 -11.59 -4.45 -19.16
N ILE A 521 -10.57 -4.11 -18.37
CA ILE A 521 -9.49 -3.21 -18.77
C ILE A 521 -8.67 -3.82 -19.91
N MET A 522 -8.26 -5.08 -19.77
CA MET A 522 -7.42 -5.75 -20.76
C MET A 522 -8.15 -6.02 -22.09
N ASN A 523 -9.49 -6.11 -22.07
CA ASN A 523 -10.30 -6.29 -23.27
C ASN A 523 -10.79 -4.98 -23.91
N ALA A 524 -10.66 -3.84 -23.23
CA ALA A 524 -11.07 -2.53 -23.73
C ALA A 524 -10.38 -2.20 -25.07
N LYS A 525 -11.07 -1.54 -26.00
CA LYS A 525 -10.56 -1.21 -27.34
C LYS A 525 -10.22 0.27 -27.50
N HIS A 526 -10.98 1.14 -26.85
CA HIS A 526 -10.93 2.57 -27.07
C HIS A 526 -10.72 3.36 -25.78
N SER A 527 -11.30 2.91 -24.66
CA SER A 527 -11.24 3.70 -23.44
C SER A 527 -11.49 2.95 -22.14
N VAL A 528 -10.93 3.49 -21.07
CA VAL A 528 -11.21 3.14 -19.68
C VAL A 528 -11.55 4.42 -18.92
N GLN A 529 -12.69 4.44 -18.23
CA GLN A 529 -13.05 5.47 -17.25
C GLN A 529 -13.22 4.79 -15.89
N LEU A 530 -12.44 5.23 -14.91
CA LEU A 530 -12.47 4.72 -13.55
C LEU A 530 -12.75 5.88 -12.59
N GLU A 531 -13.75 5.74 -11.75
CA GLU A 531 -13.97 6.61 -10.59
C GLU A 531 -13.82 5.76 -9.35
N SER A 532 -13.06 6.24 -8.38
CA SER A 532 -12.85 5.54 -7.12
C SER A 532 -12.63 6.53 -5.98
N GLN A 533 -13.28 6.32 -4.84
CA GLN A 533 -13.14 7.19 -3.67
C GLN A 533 -11.72 7.19 -3.10
N ILE A 534 -11.10 6.01 -3.06
CA ILE A 534 -9.73 5.76 -2.61
C ILE A 534 -8.94 5.22 -3.79
N MET A 535 -7.67 5.61 -3.92
CA MET A 535 -6.75 5.07 -4.92
C MET A 535 -5.43 4.66 -4.26
N ILE A 536 -5.22 3.35 -4.14
CA ILE A 536 -4.02 2.69 -3.64
C ILE A 536 -3.75 1.46 -4.50
N SER A 537 -2.88 1.60 -5.49
CA SER A 537 -2.60 0.53 -6.46
C SER A 537 -1.16 0.57 -6.96
N GLY A 538 -0.61 -0.60 -7.29
CA GLY A 538 0.73 -0.75 -7.83
C GLY A 538 1.85 -0.91 -6.79
N GLY A 539 3.06 -1.15 -7.31
CA GLY A 539 4.24 -1.49 -6.52
C GLY A 539 4.16 -2.86 -5.87
N SER A 540 5.09 -3.14 -4.95
CA SER A 540 5.12 -4.38 -4.16
C SER A 540 4.25 -4.33 -2.89
N LEU A 541 3.67 -3.16 -2.58
CA LEU A 541 2.89 -2.94 -1.36
C LEU A 541 1.39 -3.25 -1.52
N GLN A 542 0.89 -3.34 -2.76
CA GLN A 542 -0.48 -3.69 -3.08
C GLN A 542 -0.51 -4.87 -4.05
N HIS A 543 -1.51 -5.73 -3.90
CA HIS A 543 -1.70 -6.93 -4.71
C HIS A 543 -2.70 -6.69 -5.85
N ASN A 544 -3.61 -5.72 -5.72
CA ASN A 544 -4.57 -5.39 -6.78
C ASN A 544 -3.85 -4.95 -8.07
N ARG A 545 -4.33 -5.42 -9.23
CA ARG A 545 -3.65 -5.23 -10.52
C ARG A 545 -4.29 -4.16 -11.39
N ILE A 546 -5.20 -3.34 -10.85
CA ILE A 546 -6.02 -2.39 -11.63
C ILE A 546 -5.18 -1.32 -12.33
N CYS A 547 -4.39 -0.53 -11.61
CA CYS A 547 -3.51 0.48 -12.25
C CYS A 547 -2.46 -0.16 -13.18
N PRO A 548 -1.77 -1.25 -12.77
CA PRO A 548 -0.91 -1.98 -13.69
C PRO A 548 -1.59 -2.45 -14.98
N ALA A 549 -2.85 -2.93 -14.91
CA ALA A 549 -3.61 -3.36 -16.08
C ALA A 549 -3.94 -2.19 -17.01
N ILE A 550 -4.30 -1.02 -16.46
CA ILE A 550 -4.54 0.19 -17.25
C ILE A 550 -3.27 0.59 -18.02
N VAL A 551 -2.13 0.64 -17.34
CA VAL A 551 -0.84 0.99 -17.97
C VAL A 551 -0.43 -0.05 -19.02
N ALA A 552 -0.58 -1.34 -18.71
CA ALA A 552 -0.29 -2.41 -19.65
C ALA A 552 -1.17 -2.30 -20.90
N ARG A 553 -2.46 -1.97 -20.74
CA ARG A 553 -3.39 -1.79 -21.86
C ARG A 553 -3.04 -0.55 -22.70
N ILE A 554 -2.67 0.57 -22.07
CA ILE A 554 -2.17 1.77 -22.76
C ILE A 554 -0.92 1.41 -23.58
N SER A 555 0.06 0.73 -22.97
CA SER A 555 1.28 0.29 -23.65
C SER A 555 0.98 -0.61 -24.87
N GLN A 556 0.00 -1.51 -24.74
CA GLN A 556 -0.45 -2.34 -25.87
C GLN A 556 -1.10 -1.52 -27.00
N ALA A 557 -1.93 -0.51 -26.68
CA ALA A 557 -2.51 0.37 -27.69
C ALA A 557 -1.44 1.21 -28.38
N HIS A 558 -0.56 1.83 -27.59
CA HIS A 558 0.52 2.68 -28.06
C HIS A 558 1.44 1.94 -29.04
N ARG A 559 1.91 0.73 -28.69
CA ARG A 559 2.73 -0.11 -29.59
C ARG A 559 2.05 -0.47 -30.91
N LYS A 560 0.71 -0.49 -30.94
CA LYS A 560 -0.08 -0.78 -32.15
C LYS A 560 -0.49 0.50 -32.90
N GLY A 561 -0.20 1.69 -32.37
CA GLY A 561 -0.71 2.95 -32.90
C GLY A 561 -2.23 3.09 -32.81
N GLU A 562 -2.87 2.39 -31.86
CA GLU A 562 -4.31 2.47 -31.64
C GLU A 562 -4.67 3.67 -30.75
N PRO A 563 -5.69 4.48 -31.09
CA PRO A 563 -6.16 5.55 -30.21
C PRO A 563 -6.82 4.94 -28.97
N PHE A 564 -6.25 5.23 -27.79
CA PHE A 564 -6.75 4.73 -26.51
C PHE A 564 -6.63 5.79 -25.43
N HIS A 565 -7.67 5.96 -24.60
CA HIS A 565 -7.72 6.98 -23.56
C HIS A 565 -8.16 6.39 -22.22
N ALA A 566 -7.47 6.74 -21.15
CA ALA A 566 -7.80 6.32 -19.80
C ALA A 566 -8.04 7.53 -18.88
N LEU A 567 -9.20 7.60 -18.23
CA LEU A 567 -9.52 8.62 -17.23
C LEU A 567 -9.66 7.96 -15.86
N ILE A 568 -8.90 8.43 -14.87
CA ILE A 568 -9.05 8.03 -13.47
C ILE A 568 -9.46 9.27 -12.66
N LEU A 569 -10.61 9.21 -12.01
CA LEU A 569 -11.08 10.24 -11.08
C LEU A 569 -11.01 9.72 -9.64
N THR A 570 -10.34 10.48 -8.78
CA THR A 570 -10.21 10.16 -7.35
C THR A 570 -10.13 11.44 -6.51
N ASN A 571 -10.26 11.32 -5.20
CA ASN A 571 -10.11 12.44 -4.29
C ASN A 571 -8.63 12.76 -4.08
N ALA A 572 -8.26 14.05 -4.00
CA ALA A 572 -6.89 14.44 -3.62
C ALA A 572 -6.62 14.43 -2.11
N ALA A 573 -7.70 14.42 -1.31
CA ALA A 573 -7.70 14.32 0.13
C ALA A 573 -9.11 13.90 0.60
N GLN A 574 -9.22 13.30 1.78
CA GLN A 574 -10.50 13.01 2.43
C GLN A 574 -10.70 13.99 3.59
N LYS A 575 -11.58 14.99 3.40
CA LYS A 575 -11.78 16.05 4.40
C LYS A 575 -12.66 15.62 5.57
N ASP A 576 -13.54 14.66 5.32
CA ASP A 576 -14.45 14.04 6.27
C ASP A 576 -13.74 13.13 7.28
N GLU A 577 -12.58 12.59 6.91
CA GLU A 577 -11.80 11.74 7.81
C GLU A 577 -11.31 12.56 9.01
N PRO A 578 -11.78 12.29 10.25
CA PRO A 578 -11.44 13.10 11.42
C PRO A 578 -9.96 12.99 11.80
N SER A 579 -9.32 11.84 11.57
CA SER A 579 -7.92 11.62 11.93
C SER A 579 -6.97 12.35 10.98
N PHE A 580 -6.17 13.29 11.53
CA PHE A 580 -5.12 13.99 10.77
C PHE A 580 -4.15 13.03 10.08
N LEU A 581 -3.84 11.93 10.77
CA LEU A 581 -2.93 10.92 10.28
C LEU A 581 -3.53 10.11 9.13
N ALA A 582 -4.80 9.73 9.23
CA ALA A 582 -5.51 9.06 8.14
C ALA A 582 -5.62 9.96 6.90
N ARG A 583 -5.88 11.26 7.07
CA ARG A 583 -5.82 12.24 5.96
C ARG A 583 -4.44 12.29 5.30
N THR A 584 -3.37 12.22 6.09
CA THR A 584 -2.00 12.19 5.60
C THR A 584 -1.72 10.88 4.85
N TYR A 585 -2.18 9.75 5.37
CA TYR A 585 -2.09 8.45 4.70
C TYR A 585 -2.78 8.45 3.34
N CYS A 586 -4.03 8.91 3.25
CA CYS A 586 -4.75 9.00 1.97
C CYS A 586 -4.01 9.88 0.96
N THR A 587 -3.41 10.98 1.41
CA THR A 587 -2.59 11.84 0.53
C THR A 587 -1.36 11.09 0.03
N LEU A 588 -0.64 10.42 0.93
CA LEU A 588 0.55 9.63 0.62
C LEU A 588 0.24 8.47 -0.34
N SER A 589 -0.89 7.78 -0.15
CA SER A 589 -1.27 6.62 -0.95
C SER A 589 -1.58 6.98 -2.40
N ILE A 590 -2.13 8.18 -2.63
CA ILE A 590 -2.32 8.72 -3.97
C ILE A 590 -0.97 9.04 -4.61
N GLN A 591 -0.07 9.72 -3.89
CA GLN A 591 1.27 10.04 -4.41
C GLN A 591 2.05 8.77 -4.76
N TRP A 592 1.98 7.75 -3.89
CA TRP A 592 2.51 6.42 -4.17
C TRP A 592 1.92 5.84 -5.45
N SER A 593 0.59 5.85 -5.61
CA SER A 593 -0.06 5.27 -6.79
C SER A 593 0.30 5.99 -8.10
N LEU A 594 0.51 7.31 -8.06
CA LEU A 594 1.02 8.08 -9.20
C LEU A 594 2.45 7.67 -9.57
N GLU A 595 3.34 7.55 -8.58
CA GLU A 595 4.71 7.07 -8.79
C GLU A 595 4.71 5.66 -9.38
N GLN A 596 3.84 4.78 -8.87
CA GLN A 596 3.74 3.41 -9.37
C GLN A 596 3.14 3.31 -10.78
N LEU A 597 2.26 4.24 -11.18
CA LEU A 597 1.81 4.33 -12.58
C LEU A 597 2.98 4.68 -13.52
N GLU A 598 3.81 5.66 -13.13
CA GLU A 598 4.99 6.08 -13.90
C GLU A 598 6.04 4.95 -13.98
N ASP A 599 6.37 4.33 -12.84
CA ASP A 599 7.31 3.20 -12.77
C ASP A 599 6.83 2.02 -13.63
N CYS A 600 5.53 1.71 -13.57
CA CYS A 600 4.92 0.66 -14.37
C CYS A 600 4.98 1.00 -15.87
N ALA A 601 4.75 2.26 -16.25
CA ALA A 601 4.79 2.68 -17.64
C ALA A 601 6.19 2.55 -18.22
N LEU A 602 7.20 2.99 -17.47
CA LEU A 602 8.61 2.82 -17.81
C LEU A 602 9.00 1.34 -17.94
N ALA A 603 8.46 0.48 -17.07
CA ALA A 603 8.67 -0.96 -17.14
C ALA A 603 8.02 -1.60 -18.38
N TYR A 604 6.90 -1.04 -18.87
CA TYR A 604 6.23 -1.45 -20.10
C TYR A 604 6.74 -0.74 -21.37
N GLY A 605 7.87 -0.03 -21.27
CA GLY A 605 8.53 0.62 -22.40
C GLY A 605 7.90 1.93 -22.87
N LEU A 606 7.01 2.53 -22.09
CA LEU A 606 6.47 3.88 -22.35
C LEU A 606 7.37 4.94 -21.73
N THR A 607 7.53 6.07 -22.40
CA THR A 607 7.98 7.31 -21.79
C THR A 607 6.86 7.92 -20.93
N LEU A 608 7.22 8.82 -20.02
CA LEU A 608 6.22 9.50 -19.19
C LEU A 608 5.30 10.39 -20.03
N ASP A 609 5.83 11.05 -21.07
CA ASP A 609 5.04 11.85 -21.99
C ASP A 609 4.01 10.99 -22.74
N GLU A 610 4.41 9.81 -23.21
CA GLU A 610 3.49 8.86 -23.86
C GLU A 610 2.42 8.36 -22.87
N LEU A 611 2.79 8.01 -21.64
CA LEU A 611 1.82 7.64 -20.61
C LEU A 611 0.78 8.75 -20.43
N TRP A 612 1.23 9.97 -20.15
CA TRP A 612 0.36 11.10 -19.86
C TRP A 612 -0.38 11.62 -21.09
N GLN A 613 0.04 11.30 -22.32
CA GLN A 613 -0.79 11.54 -23.50
C GLN A 613 -2.07 10.72 -23.46
N HIS A 614 -1.99 9.45 -23.07
CA HIS A 614 -3.10 8.50 -23.03
C HIS A 614 -3.87 8.47 -21.70
N LEU A 615 -3.24 8.88 -20.59
CA LEU A 615 -3.80 8.81 -19.24
C LEU A 615 -4.08 10.21 -18.68
N GLN A 616 -5.25 10.37 -18.08
CA GLN A 616 -5.64 11.52 -17.28
C GLN A 616 -6.00 11.05 -15.88
N VAL A 617 -5.27 11.49 -14.85
CA VAL A 617 -5.62 11.28 -13.44
C VAL A 617 -6.07 12.61 -12.86
N GLY A 618 -7.30 12.68 -12.34
CA GLY A 618 -7.93 13.92 -11.94
C GLY A 618 -8.68 13.85 -10.62
N ARG A 619 -8.88 15.03 -10.03
CA ARG A 619 -9.81 15.28 -8.93
C ARG A 619 -10.92 16.20 -9.42
N LEU A 620 -12.07 16.19 -8.75
CA LEU A 620 -13.17 17.09 -9.09
C LEU A 620 -13.19 18.32 -8.18
N GLU A 621 -13.27 19.51 -8.77
CA GLU A 621 -13.34 20.80 -8.08
C GLU A 621 -14.18 21.80 -8.86
N HIS A 622 -15.10 22.46 -8.17
CA HIS A 622 -15.93 23.54 -8.70
C HIS A 622 -15.80 24.78 -7.82
N ASP A 623 -15.40 25.91 -8.40
CA ASP A 623 -15.18 27.19 -7.72
C ASP A 623 -14.31 27.09 -6.45
N GLY A 624 -13.20 26.34 -6.53
CA GLY A 624 -12.28 26.12 -5.41
C GLY A 624 -12.81 25.18 -4.32
N VAL A 625 -14.00 24.58 -4.52
CA VAL A 625 -14.62 23.64 -3.59
C VAL A 625 -14.53 22.22 -4.15
N LEU A 626 -14.06 21.29 -3.32
CA LEU A 626 -13.94 19.88 -3.64
C LEU A 626 -15.32 19.29 -3.98
N ILE A 627 -15.38 18.52 -5.07
CA ILE A 627 -16.45 17.55 -5.29
C ILE A 627 -15.88 16.20 -4.91
N LYS A 628 -16.40 15.60 -3.83
CA LYS A 628 -15.95 14.31 -3.34
C LYS A 628 -16.47 13.22 -4.26
N VAL A 629 -15.54 12.54 -4.91
CA VAL A 629 -15.81 11.32 -5.69
C VAL A 629 -16.02 10.20 -4.67
N HIS A 630 -17.26 9.83 -4.38
CA HIS A 630 -17.56 8.62 -3.60
C HIS A 630 -17.98 7.46 -4.51
N SER A 631 -18.32 7.77 -5.76
CA SER A 631 -18.59 6.78 -6.79
C SER A 631 -17.41 5.82 -6.98
N ASN A 632 -17.74 4.52 -7.04
CA ASN A 632 -16.83 3.45 -7.44
C ASN A 632 -17.41 2.81 -8.71
N ILE A 633 -16.93 3.23 -9.88
CA ILE A 633 -17.40 2.74 -11.18
C ILE A 633 -16.23 2.56 -12.16
N LEU A 634 -16.26 1.47 -12.92
CA LEU A 634 -15.40 1.23 -14.07
C LEU A 634 -16.27 1.16 -15.33
N ILE A 635 -16.04 2.02 -16.30
CA ILE A 635 -16.68 2.00 -17.63
C ILE A 635 -15.61 1.74 -18.67
N VAL A 636 -15.84 0.76 -19.55
CA VAL A 636 -14.96 0.47 -20.69
C VAL A 636 -15.72 0.62 -22.00
N ASP A 637 -15.10 1.35 -22.93
CA ASP A 637 -15.60 1.61 -24.30
C ASP A 637 -17.02 2.20 -24.40
N GLY A 638 -17.55 2.75 -23.30
CA GLY A 638 -18.95 3.19 -23.23
C GLY A 638 -19.95 2.04 -23.41
N LYS A 639 -19.52 0.79 -23.29
CA LYS A 639 -20.33 -0.42 -23.58
C LYS A 639 -20.55 -1.30 -22.35
N TYR A 640 -19.54 -1.43 -21.50
CA TYR A 640 -19.60 -2.26 -20.30
C TYR A 640 -19.26 -1.41 -19.08
N ALA A 641 -19.96 -1.65 -17.98
CA ALA A 641 -19.70 -0.99 -16.72
C ALA A 641 -19.80 -1.94 -15.53
N LEU A 642 -19.00 -1.66 -14.52
CA LEU A 642 -19.07 -2.24 -13.19
C LEU A 642 -19.29 -1.10 -12.20
N ARG A 643 -20.45 -1.07 -11.55
CA ARG A 643 -20.72 -0.16 -10.44
C ARG A 643 -20.58 -0.95 -9.14
N SER A 644 -19.77 -0.48 -8.20
CA SER A 644 -19.42 -1.24 -6.99
C SER A 644 -19.43 -0.40 -5.72
N SER A 645 -19.39 -1.06 -4.56
CA SER A 645 -19.02 -0.44 -3.29
C SER A 645 -17.50 -0.49 -3.03
N SER A 646 -16.76 -1.34 -3.77
CA SER A 646 -15.31 -1.56 -3.62
C SER A 646 -14.47 -0.32 -3.90
N ASN A 647 -13.60 0.02 -2.95
CA ASN A 647 -12.54 1.00 -3.15
C ASN A 647 -11.35 0.42 -3.94
N LEU A 648 -10.61 1.25 -4.68
CA LEU A 648 -9.33 0.83 -5.26
C LEU A 648 -8.24 0.74 -4.19
N ALA A 649 -8.28 -0.33 -3.40
CA ALA A 649 -7.28 -0.71 -2.39
C ALA A 649 -7.40 -2.22 -2.11
N ASP A 650 -6.34 -2.83 -1.59
CA ASP A 650 -6.36 -4.27 -1.24
C ASP A 650 -7.40 -4.64 -0.17
N ARG A 651 -7.85 -3.66 0.62
CA ARG A 651 -8.99 -3.78 1.55
C ARG A 651 -10.25 -4.28 0.86
N SER A 652 -10.52 -3.80 -0.36
CA SER A 652 -11.70 -4.18 -1.14
C SER A 652 -11.36 -5.08 -2.34
N LEU A 653 -10.18 -4.97 -2.97
CA LEU A 653 -9.86 -5.60 -4.27
C LEU A 653 -8.59 -6.47 -4.22
N SER A 654 -8.51 -7.44 -3.31
CA SER A 654 -7.37 -8.38 -3.26
C SER A 654 -7.78 -9.84 -3.04
N ALA A 655 -6.82 -10.76 -3.11
CA ALA A 655 -7.02 -12.16 -2.73
C ALA A 655 -7.28 -12.37 -1.22
N ARG A 656 -7.07 -11.33 -0.40
CA ARG A 656 -7.34 -11.33 1.03
C ARG A 656 -8.06 -10.02 1.36
N PRO A 657 -9.29 -9.84 0.83
CA PRO A 657 -10.03 -8.63 1.10
C PRO A 657 -10.39 -8.60 2.58
N ASN A 658 -10.52 -7.38 3.07
CA ASN A 658 -10.88 -7.14 4.45
C ASN A 658 -12.34 -6.73 4.56
N ASP A 659 -12.94 -6.11 3.54
CA ASP A 659 -14.34 -5.68 3.52
C ASP A 659 -15.22 -6.62 2.67
N THR A 660 -16.48 -6.81 3.08
CA THR A 660 -17.52 -7.35 2.21
C THR A 660 -17.97 -6.25 1.27
N GLU A 661 -17.97 -6.52 -0.03
CA GLU A 661 -18.34 -5.56 -1.07
C GLU A 661 -19.28 -6.19 -2.07
N LEU A 662 -20.03 -5.36 -2.81
CA LEU A 662 -20.93 -5.79 -3.87
C LEU A 662 -20.89 -4.81 -5.04
N GLY A 663 -20.74 -5.36 -6.23
CA GLY A 663 -20.87 -4.65 -7.50
C GLY A 663 -21.81 -5.36 -8.46
N LEU A 664 -22.26 -4.58 -9.45
CA LEU A 664 -23.12 -5.03 -10.54
C LEU A 664 -22.44 -4.74 -11.88
N LEU A 665 -22.30 -5.81 -12.68
CA LEU A 665 -21.90 -5.72 -14.08
C LEU A 665 -23.11 -5.44 -14.96
N PHE A 666 -23.02 -4.41 -15.81
CA PHE A 666 -24.08 -4.09 -16.76
C PHE A 666 -23.50 -3.63 -18.10
N SER A 667 -24.27 -3.80 -19.16
CA SER A 667 -23.82 -3.48 -20.52
C SER A 667 -24.93 -3.01 -21.43
N GLY A 668 -24.55 -2.43 -22.56
CA GLY A 668 -25.48 -1.97 -23.60
C GLY A 668 -25.66 -0.45 -23.60
N ARG A 669 -26.77 0.01 -24.18
CA ARG A 669 -27.01 1.44 -24.47
C ARG A 669 -26.99 2.32 -23.22
N ARG A 670 -27.48 1.83 -22.08
CA ARG A 670 -27.48 2.57 -20.81
C ARG A 670 -26.10 2.94 -20.30
N VAL A 671 -25.08 2.13 -20.59
CA VAL A 671 -23.69 2.45 -20.24
C VAL A 671 -23.22 3.67 -21.03
N TYR A 672 -23.53 3.71 -22.33
CA TYR A 672 -23.17 4.82 -23.19
C TYR A 672 -23.86 6.11 -22.76
N GLU A 673 -25.17 6.05 -22.48
CA GLU A 673 -25.96 7.19 -22.00
C GLU A 673 -25.41 7.71 -20.65
N LEU A 674 -25.12 6.80 -19.71
CA LEU A 674 -24.50 7.16 -18.43
C LEU A 674 -23.15 7.85 -18.65
N GLN A 675 -22.26 7.26 -19.43
CA GLN A 675 -20.93 7.83 -19.71
C GLN A 675 -21.04 9.24 -20.29
N GLN A 676 -21.86 9.44 -21.33
CA GLN A 676 -22.02 10.75 -21.94
C GLN A 676 -22.64 11.76 -20.97
N ASN A 677 -23.62 11.34 -20.15
CA ASN A 677 -24.19 12.20 -19.11
C ASN A 677 -23.17 12.62 -18.07
N LEU A 678 -22.29 11.72 -17.61
CA LEU A 678 -21.20 12.03 -16.69
C LEU A 678 -20.20 13.00 -17.33
N LEU A 679 -19.81 12.77 -18.57
CA LEU A 679 -18.90 13.68 -19.29
C LEU A 679 -19.49 15.09 -19.45
N ASN A 680 -20.78 15.21 -19.78
CA ASN A 680 -21.48 16.50 -19.80
C ASN A 680 -21.45 17.17 -18.43
N MET A 681 -21.74 16.40 -17.38
CA MET A 681 -21.76 16.88 -16.00
C MET A 681 -20.37 17.40 -15.57
N TYR A 682 -19.30 16.69 -15.92
CA TYR A 682 -17.93 17.07 -15.59
C TYR A 682 -17.41 18.26 -16.41
N LEU A 683 -17.84 18.38 -17.67
CA LEU A 683 -17.44 19.45 -18.57
C LEU A 683 -18.34 20.69 -18.47
N GLY A 684 -19.41 20.64 -17.66
CA GLY A 684 -20.35 21.76 -17.50
C GLY A 684 -21.18 22.01 -18.75
N THR A 685 -21.53 20.95 -19.47
CA THR A 685 -22.35 20.98 -20.69
C THR A 685 -23.61 20.13 -20.53
N THR A 686 -24.53 20.24 -21.49
CA THR A 686 -25.79 19.48 -21.49
C THR A 686 -26.08 18.96 -22.89
N GLY A 687 -26.39 17.67 -23.00
CA GLY A 687 -26.84 17.04 -24.25
C GLY A 687 -25.79 16.96 -25.37
N LYS A 688 -24.50 17.21 -25.07
CA LYS A 688 -23.42 17.04 -26.04
C LYS A 688 -22.94 15.61 -26.08
N THR A 689 -22.48 15.15 -27.23
CA THR A 689 -21.78 13.87 -27.36
C THR A 689 -20.29 14.14 -27.53
N TYR A 690 -19.46 13.48 -26.74
CA TYR A 690 -18.02 13.66 -26.71
C TYR A 690 -17.29 12.40 -27.18
N SER A 691 -16.29 12.59 -28.05
CA SER A 691 -15.21 11.62 -28.22
C SER A 691 -14.15 11.79 -27.13
N TRP A 692 -13.39 10.75 -26.82
CA TRP A 692 -12.34 10.84 -25.80
C TRP A 692 -11.23 11.85 -26.13
N GLU A 693 -10.92 12.03 -27.41
CA GLU A 693 -9.99 13.08 -27.86
C GLU A 693 -10.53 14.48 -27.53
N GLN A 694 -11.83 14.72 -27.76
CA GLN A 694 -12.49 15.97 -27.37
C GLN A 694 -12.50 16.16 -25.86
N VAL A 695 -12.78 15.09 -25.08
CA VAL A 695 -12.74 15.14 -23.61
C VAL A 695 -11.36 15.57 -23.13
N PHE A 696 -10.30 14.92 -23.60
CA PHE A 696 -8.93 15.23 -23.18
C PHE A 696 -8.51 16.65 -23.59
N LYS A 697 -8.91 17.10 -24.79
CA LYS A 697 -8.71 18.48 -25.23
C LYS A 697 -9.44 19.49 -24.32
N CYS A 698 -10.68 19.21 -23.93
CA CYS A 698 -11.44 20.07 -23.02
C CYS A 698 -10.81 20.12 -21.61
N ILE A 699 -10.37 18.98 -21.07
CA ILE A 699 -9.75 18.90 -19.74
C ILE A 699 -8.39 19.61 -19.71
N ARG A 700 -7.56 19.43 -20.74
CA ARG A 700 -6.19 19.97 -20.78
C ARG A 700 -6.11 21.40 -21.32
N GLY A 701 -7.13 21.83 -22.05
CA GLY A 701 -7.09 23.06 -22.82
C GLY A 701 -6.15 22.95 -24.04
N THR A 702 -6.01 24.07 -24.74
CA THR A 702 -5.07 24.26 -25.85
C THR A 702 -4.36 25.60 -25.69
N PRO A 703 -3.34 25.92 -26.50
CA PRO A 703 -2.72 27.26 -26.47
C PRO A 703 -3.72 28.42 -26.65
N THR A 704 -4.87 28.16 -27.26
CA THR A 704 -5.92 29.16 -27.55
C THR A 704 -7.16 29.04 -26.65
N GLU A 705 -7.37 27.92 -25.98
CA GLU A 705 -8.58 27.64 -25.18
C GLU A 705 -8.21 27.16 -23.78
N LYS A 706 -8.79 27.77 -22.75
CA LYS A 706 -8.54 27.35 -21.36
C LYS A 706 -9.20 25.99 -21.07
N PRO A 707 -8.65 25.21 -20.13
CA PRO A 707 -9.32 24.04 -19.57
C PRO A 707 -10.78 24.32 -19.16
N MET A 708 -11.67 23.39 -19.49
CA MET A 708 -13.12 23.45 -19.22
C MET A 708 -13.50 22.41 -18.16
N GLY A 709 -14.53 22.73 -17.39
CA GLY A 709 -15.15 21.80 -16.45
C GLY A 709 -14.48 21.72 -15.08
N VAL A 710 -14.92 20.72 -14.32
CA VAL A 710 -14.58 20.53 -12.91
C VAL A 710 -13.46 19.51 -12.69
N ILE A 711 -13.04 18.79 -13.73
CA ILE A 711 -11.87 17.89 -13.64
C ILE A 711 -10.60 18.73 -13.58
N LYS A 712 -9.82 18.57 -12.51
CA LYS A 712 -8.48 19.14 -12.34
C LYS A 712 -7.45 18.03 -12.31
N GLN A 713 -6.32 18.22 -12.97
CA GLN A 713 -5.20 17.29 -12.91
C GLN A 713 -4.80 17.06 -11.44
N LEU A 714 -4.59 15.79 -11.09
CA LEU A 714 -4.00 15.46 -9.80
C LEU A 714 -2.49 15.53 -9.96
N GLU A 715 -1.88 16.55 -9.35
CA GLU A 715 -0.45 16.81 -9.45
C GLU A 715 0.35 15.97 -8.45
N LYS A 716 1.51 15.48 -8.90
CA LYS A 716 2.51 14.89 -8.02
C LYS A 716 3.15 16.01 -7.19
N LYS A 717 3.08 15.90 -5.87
CA LYS A 717 3.69 16.86 -4.94
C LYS A 717 5.20 16.59 -4.87
N THR A 718 5.98 17.64 -4.57
CA THR A 718 7.43 17.54 -4.33
C THR A 718 7.72 16.87 -2.99
N TRP A 719 7.67 15.55 -2.95
CA TRP A 719 7.90 14.72 -1.76
C TRP A 719 9.15 13.86 -1.99
N SER A 720 9.80 13.43 -0.91
CA SER A 720 10.88 12.44 -1.03
C SER A 720 10.25 11.07 -1.31
N PRO A 721 10.53 10.41 -2.45
CA PRO A 721 10.00 9.07 -2.74
C PRO A 721 10.40 8.05 -1.68
N VAL A 722 11.56 8.24 -1.05
CA VAL A 722 12.03 7.43 0.09
C VAL A 722 11.15 7.62 1.32
N PHE A 723 10.74 8.87 1.60
CA PHE A 723 9.82 9.17 2.68
C PHE A 723 8.42 8.60 2.41
N THR A 724 7.90 8.77 1.18
CA THR A 724 6.63 8.16 0.76
C THR A 724 6.68 6.64 0.90
N TRP A 725 7.73 6.00 0.38
CA TRP A 725 7.94 4.55 0.51
C TRP A 725 7.99 4.11 1.97
N PHE A 726 8.78 4.80 2.81
CA PHE A 726 8.90 4.47 4.23
C PHE A 726 7.56 4.60 4.94
N MET A 727 6.87 5.74 4.80
CA MET A 727 5.59 5.97 5.46
C MET A 727 4.53 4.98 4.98
N MET A 728 4.47 4.68 3.67
CA MET A 728 3.56 3.66 3.14
C MET A 728 3.85 2.28 3.72
N ASN A 729 5.12 1.89 3.88
CA ASN A 729 5.48 0.65 4.55
C ASN A 729 5.05 0.67 6.02
N VAL A 730 5.36 1.73 6.77
CA VAL A 730 4.96 1.88 8.18
C VAL A 730 3.45 1.73 8.31
N PHE A 731 2.67 2.45 7.51
CA PHE A 731 1.22 2.35 7.55
C PHE A 731 0.73 0.96 7.18
N ILE A 732 1.12 0.40 6.04
CA ILE A 732 0.59 -0.89 5.58
C ILE A 732 1.00 -2.05 6.51
N TYR A 733 2.22 -2.04 7.06
CA TYR A 733 2.67 -3.11 7.97
C TYR A 733 2.13 -2.95 9.40
N LEU A 734 1.95 -1.73 9.91
CA LEU A 734 1.51 -1.54 11.30
C LEU A 734 0.01 -1.33 11.47
N SER A 735 -0.72 -1.01 10.40
CA SER A 735 -2.18 -0.81 10.43
C SER A 735 -2.98 -2.04 10.00
N GLU A 736 -2.46 -3.25 10.29
CA GLU A 736 -3.12 -4.53 9.99
C GLU A 736 -4.66 -4.44 10.13
N GLY A 737 -5.37 -4.74 9.04
CA GLY A 737 -6.83 -4.58 8.94
C GLY A 737 -7.31 -3.31 8.24
N ALA A 738 -6.61 -2.18 8.39
CA ALA A 738 -7.01 -0.89 7.82
C ALA A 738 -6.78 -0.80 6.31
N THR A 739 -5.64 -1.30 5.83
CA THR A 739 -5.23 -1.23 4.40
C THR A 739 -5.54 -2.49 3.60
N GLY A 740 -5.79 -3.60 4.32
CA GLY A 740 -6.10 -4.92 3.79
C GLY A 740 -5.00 -5.65 3.00
N GLY A 741 -5.34 -6.83 2.46
CA GLY A 741 -4.48 -7.61 1.56
C GLY A 741 -3.47 -8.55 2.21
N ARG A 742 -3.42 -8.61 3.55
CA ARG A 742 -2.36 -9.35 4.28
C ARG A 742 -2.88 -10.42 5.20
N VAL A 743 -3.86 -10.05 6.02
CA VAL A 743 -4.53 -10.92 6.99
C VAL A 743 -5.94 -11.21 6.47
N LYS A 744 -6.33 -12.48 6.49
CA LYS A 744 -7.71 -12.87 6.20
C LYS A 744 -8.59 -12.52 7.40
N VAL A 745 -9.70 -11.85 7.15
CA VAL A 745 -10.68 -11.47 8.18
C VAL A 745 -11.79 -12.51 8.20
N THR A 746 -12.26 -12.90 9.39
CA THR A 746 -13.44 -13.77 9.54
C THR A 746 -14.63 -12.91 9.94
N TYR A 747 -15.82 -13.27 9.44
CA TYR A 747 -17.06 -12.58 9.74
C TYR A 747 -18.05 -13.52 10.39
N GLU A 748 -18.84 -12.95 11.28
CA GLU A 748 -20.00 -13.59 11.86
C GLU A 748 -21.22 -12.75 11.52
N THR A 749 -22.20 -13.39 10.86
CA THR A 749 -23.50 -12.76 10.59
C THR A 749 -24.50 -13.33 11.58
N THR A 750 -25.00 -12.48 12.45
CA THR A 750 -25.96 -12.88 13.49
C THR A 750 -27.30 -12.23 13.21
N VAL A 751 -28.38 -13.01 13.20
CA VAL A 751 -29.74 -12.47 13.15
C VAL A 751 -30.18 -12.14 14.56
N ILE A 752 -30.67 -10.92 14.75
CA ILE A 752 -31.09 -10.42 16.05
C ILE A 752 -32.56 -10.76 16.24
N GLY A 753 -32.82 -11.72 17.13
CA GLY A 753 -34.15 -12.10 17.59
C GLY A 753 -34.74 -11.14 18.61
N ASP A 754 -35.75 -11.60 19.37
CA ASP A 754 -36.45 -10.80 20.40
C ASP A 754 -35.70 -10.74 21.76
N ASP A 755 -34.66 -11.56 21.93
CA ASP A 755 -33.85 -11.62 23.15
C ASP A 755 -32.68 -10.64 23.13
N LYS A 756 -32.36 -10.06 24.29
CA LYS A 756 -31.28 -9.06 24.46
C LYS A 756 -29.94 -9.55 23.92
N HIS A 757 -29.46 -8.92 22.85
CA HIS A 757 -28.17 -9.23 22.21
C HIS A 757 -27.05 -8.30 22.72
N GLU A 758 -25.79 -8.75 22.66
CA GLU A 758 -24.60 -7.92 23.01
C GLU A 758 -24.52 -6.62 22.19
N PHE A 759 -25.14 -6.58 21.00
CA PHE A 759 -25.19 -5.41 20.11
C PHE A 759 -26.31 -4.42 20.42
N GLU A 760 -27.12 -4.67 21.46
CA GLU A 760 -28.18 -3.77 21.94
C GLU A 760 -27.72 -2.76 23.01
N THR A 761 -26.44 -2.79 23.40
CA THR A 761 -25.82 -1.82 24.33
C THR A 761 -24.81 -0.97 23.61
#